data_AF-A0A2E0WWL9-F1
#
_entry.id   AF-A0A2E0WWL9-F1
#
_cell.length_a   1.000
_cell.length_b   1.000
_cell.length_c   1.000
_cell.angle_alpha   90.00
_cell.angle_beta   90.00
_cell.angle_gamma   90.00
#
_symmetry.space_group_name_H-M   'P 1'
#
loop_
_entity.id
_entity.type
_entity.pdbx_description
1 polymer ?
#
loop_
_entity_poly.entity_id
_entity_poly.type
_entity_poly.pdbx_seq_one_letter_code
_entity_poly.pdbx_strand_id
1 'polypeptide(L)'
;MEAMQPTGWPSPRTAPLRRLIYCAYLGASLAIPAAVALAHDPPPAAETAASTPAATEHPLFVDPAADADETVFGDLLVVPPVGAYGRTPLHIDPIHAAFVRDAWVHPAAGEGLRTASGRRVAWEPLPPAAPGLWEAPQLAGGYAATIVSCDRPRVMLLEASGHAMAYVNGTPRAGDPYGTGRMVCPVALRQGDNDLVFHVAAGRLAARLVEPPQPLYFDLRDAVIPDLIADESGPAFAGVLVVNATDQPSPAAQLTSYRAGAQTITAAVPALPPLGVRRLVVPIDGHLTEDEIEAGSVRVQIDLTLPGNDGERRLADSKAFDLAVVATDALHTRTFLSRIDGSAQPYAVLPAGATAVQSQPATTATAPGVLLALHPSGTPPLNMLRGTPPLPGTHILAPLGRRTFGFDWEDWSRIDALEALADFRNRAAIDPHRVAICGQADGGHGALRLAALHPDRFAATAAVDGWLDYFLYGTSMPAWSQPDRVQELLLACGNDQRLPPLLGNLAPLGVSVQCDPRAPAALVQQSRTLRAALSEFHADFAYRESLGDENPAGSPALSADVTAFLTSRQLPPDASVDLLSFATPNPGLAARCRWVTILAAQDPGEFCRVGAACDDAARTIRVGTENVAGLRIDLGRLAPGAPVAVSIDSEPLREFPWPEGGAKQLRFLRRNDQWQLVPAWPQAWKRPQRSGGFRSVWDRRIALVYGTQGTSEENAWAVAKARFDAEQFLVRGGGAALVAADEQFDADGDPHRNIVLYGNADTNSQWSRLLSESPVQVRTGQVIVGGRPEAGAELACLLVRPRPGSPTALVGAVSGTGVVGMRATDRLPLFVSGVRLPDLLLFDADAATRGVREIRAAGWFGLDWSVPSGRFAWRETAL
;
A
#
# COMPACT_ATOMS: atom_id res chain seq x y z
N MET A 1 -60.46 4.29 -47.63
CA MET A 1 -61.23 4.77 -46.48
C MET A 1 -60.31 4.71 -45.28
N GLU A 2 -59.54 5.78 -45.10
CA GLU A 2 -59.71 6.83 -44.05
C GLU A 2 -58.70 6.52 -42.93
N ALA A 3 -57.48 7.06 -42.97
CA ALA A 3 -57.06 8.45 -42.73
C ALA A 3 -57.34 8.93 -41.29
N MET A 4 -56.28 8.98 -40.46
CA MET A 4 -56.21 9.87 -39.30
C MET A 4 -54.76 10.29 -39.02
N GLN A 5 -54.53 11.58 -39.15
CA GLN A 5 -53.52 12.43 -38.50
C GLN A 5 -54.27 13.71 -38.05
N PRO A 6 -53.69 14.67 -37.31
CA PRO A 6 -52.96 14.59 -36.04
C PRO A 6 -53.34 15.76 -35.08
N THR A 7 -53.11 15.67 -33.77
CA THR A 7 -52.94 16.81 -32.83
C THR A 7 -52.25 16.26 -31.56
N GLY A 8 -51.32 16.89 -30.84
CA GLY A 8 -50.57 18.13 -30.89
C GLY A 8 -49.53 18.06 -29.74
N TRP A 9 -48.32 18.58 -29.95
CA TRP A 9 -47.22 18.60 -28.97
C TRP A 9 -47.39 19.72 -27.94
N PRO A 10 -46.99 19.53 -26.66
CA PRO A 10 -46.56 20.62 -25.80
C PRO A 10 -45.04 20.59 -25.51
N SER A 11 -44.39 21.71 -25.85
CA SER A 11 -43.23 22.39 -25.24
C SER A 11 -42.16 21.59 -24.43
N PRO A 12 -40.87 21.66 -24.81
CA PRO A 12 -39.76 21.03 -24.09
C PRO A 12 -39.07 22.00 -23.12
N ARG A 13 -39.48 22.06 -21.85
CA ARG A 13 -38.70 22.80 -20.82
C ARG A 13 -38.60 22.17 -19.42
N THR A 14 -39.03 20.92 -19.21
CA THR A 14 -38.94 20.29 -17.87
C THR A 14 -38.48 18.81 -17.87
N ALA A 15 -37.90 18.33 -18.97
CA ALA A 15 -37.51 16.92 -19.12
C ALA A 15 -36.15 16.46 -18.53
N PRO A 16 -35.10 17.28 -18.29
CA PRO A 16 -33.79 16.73 -17.91
C PRO A 16 -33.69 16.30 -16.43
N LEU A 17 -34.43 16.94 -15.51
CA LEU A 17 -34.35 16.60 -14.08
C LEU A 17 -34.95 15.22 -13.75
N ARG A 18 -36.01 14.79 -14.46
CA ARG A 18 -36.60 13.47 -14.23
C ARG A 18 -35.73 12.35 -14.79
N ARG A 19 -35.06 12.52 -15.93
CA ARG A 19 -34.15 11.48 -16.45
C ARG A 19 -32.91 11.29 -15.59
N LEU A 20 -32.38 12.34 -14.96
CA LEU A 20 -31.22 12.24 -14.08
C LEU A 20 -31.54 11.70 -12.68
N ILE A 21 -32.69 12.07 -12.10
CA ILE A 21 -33.20 11.45 -10.87
C ILE A 21 -33.59 9.98 -11.14
N TYR A 22 -34.08 9.65 -12.35
CA TYR A 22 -34.35 8.27 -12.76
C TYR A 22 -33.09 7.47 -13.11
N CYS A 23 -32.00 8.10 -13.54
CA CYS A 23 -30.68 7.48 -13.66
C CYS A 23 -30.01 7.26 -12.30
N ALA A 24 -30.24 8.12 -11.31
CA ALA A 24 -29.87 7.85 -9.92
C ALA A 24 -30.68 6.68 -9.32
N TYR A 25 -31.96 6.54 -9.72
CA TYR A 25 -32.80 5.40 -9.33
C TYR A 25 -32.48 4.10 -10.09
N LEU A 26 -32.08 4.16 -11.36
CA LEU A 26 -31.60 3.00 -12.14
C LEU A 26 -30.17 2.60 -11.77
N GLY A 27 -29.34 3.52 -11.29
CA GLY A 27 -28.04 3.21 -10.69
C GLY A 27 -28.17 2.34 -9.44
N ALA A 28 -29.28 2.46 -8.70
CA ALA A 28 -29.65 1.58 -7.60
C ALA A 28 -30.29 0.24 -8.06
N SER A 29 -30.49 0.03 -9.36
CA SER A 29 -31.10 -1.20 -9.93
C SER A 29 -30.29 -1.85 -11.06
N LEU A 30 -29.06 -1.40 -11.32
CA LEU A 30 -28.10 -2.19 -12.09
C LEU A 30 -27.48 -3.26 -11.20
N ALA A 31 -28.32 -4.19 -10.73
CA ALA A 31 -27.86 -5.56 -10.60
C ALA A 31 -27.56 -6.04 -12.02
N ILE A 32 -26.27 -6.08 -12.38
CA ILE A 32 -25.83 -6.90 -13.50
C ILE A 32 -26.40 -8.30 -13.21
N PRO A 33 -27.25 -8.88 -14.06
CA PRO A 33 -27.71 -10.23 -13.83
C PRO A 33 -26.47 -11.13 -13.79
N ALA A 34 -26.27 -11.77 -12.64
CA ALA A 34 -25.38 -12.91 -12.49
C ALA A 34 -25.93 -14.06 -13.35
N ALA A 35 -25.74 -13.97 -14.67
CA ALA A 35 -26.16 -14.96 -15.64
C ALA A 35 -25.25 -14.90 -16.86
N VAL A 36 -23.97 -15.20 -16.64
CA VAL A 36 -23.18 -15.90 -17.65
C VAL A 36 -22.86 -17.26 -17.04
N ALA A 37 -23.78 -18.20 -17.22
CA ALA A 37 -23.53 -19.61 -16.98
C ALA A 37 -22.53 -20.08 -18.05
N LEU A 38 -21.23 -19.96 -17.75
CA LEU A 38 -20.21 -20.73 -18.45
C LEU A 38 -20.17 -22.09 -17.79
N ALA A 39 -20.44 -23.12 -18.59
CA ALA A 39 -20.34 -24.51 -18.19
C ALA A 39 -19.00 -24.75 -17.46
N HIS A 40 -19.10 -25.21 -16.21
CA HIS A 40 -17.97 -25.56 -15.38
C HIS A 40 -17.33 -26.86 -15.87
N ASP A 41 -16.32 -26.74 -16.73
CA ASP A 41 -15.19 -27.65 -16.65
C ASP A 41 -14.21 -27.09 -15.61
N PRO A 42 -13.69 -27.91 -14.67
CA PRO A 42 -12.69 -27.45 -13.72
C PRO A 42 -11.45 -26.99 -14.49
N PRO A 43 -10.97 -25.75 -14.30
CA PRO A 43 -9.74 -25.33 -14.95
C PRO A 43 -8.58 -26.16 -14.39
N PRO A 44 -7.63 -26.61 -15.24
CA PRO A 44 -6.38 -27.18 -14.74
C PRO A 44 -5.71 -26.15 -13.82
N ALA A 45 -5.05 -26.63 -12.76
CA ALA A 45 -4.36 -25.81 -11.77
C ALA A 45 -3.62 -24.67 -12.46
N ALA A 46 -4.09 -23.44 -12.26
CA ALA A 46 -3.46 -22.27 -12.82
C ALA A 46 -2.03 -22.22 -12.29
N GLU A 47 -1.07 -22.48 -13.18
CA GLU A 47 0.30 -22.01 -13.01
C GLU A 47 0.19 -20.53 -12.68
N THR A 48 0.53 -20.19 -11.45
CA THR A 48 0.70 -18.82 -11.01
C THR A 48 1.84 -18.25 -11.84
N ALA A 49 1.53 -17.72 -13.01
CA ALA A 49 2.37 -16.80 -13.74
C ALA A 49 2.41 -15.48 -12.95
N ALA A 50 3.03 -15.52 -11.76
CA ALA A 50 3.85 -14.40 -11.35
C ALA A 50 4.88 -14.27 -12.47
N SER A 51 4.81 -13.19 -13.22
CA SER A 51 5.82 -12.86 -14.23
C SER A 51 7.20 -13.05 -13.59
N THR A 52 7.92 -14.06 -14.03
CA THR A 52 9.33 -14.25 -13.67
C THR A 52 10.02 -12.94 -14.03
N PRO A 53 10.65 -12.23 -13.08
CA PRO A 53 11.34 -11.00 -13.40
C PRO A 53 12.43 -11.35 -14.43
N ALA A 54 12.48 -10.60 -15.54
CA ALA A 54 13.68 -10.55 -16.34
C ALA A 54 14.80 -10.07 -15.39
N ALA A 55 15.80 -10.92 -15.18
CA ALA A 55 16.91 -10.64 -14.31
C ALA A 55 17.63 -9.38 -14.81
N THR A 56 17.41 -8.25 -14.13
CA THR A 56 18.44 -7.21 -14.09
C THR A 56 19.65 -7.87 -13.45
N GLU A 57 20.80 -7.85 -14.13
CA GLU A 57 22.10 -8.36 -13.67
C GLU A 57 22.55 -7.61 -12.41
N HIS A 58 21.92 -7.90 -11.28
CA HIS A 58 22.46 -7.58 -9.98
C HIS A 58 23.40 -8.72 -9.60
N PRO A 59 24.60 -8.42 -9.10
CA PRO A 59 25.48 -9.45 -8.56
C PRO A 59 24.71 -10.22 -7.48
N LEU A 60 24.87 -11.55 -7.48
CA LEU A 60 24.13 -12.45 -6.57
C LEU A 60 24.34 -12.07 -5.10
N PHE A 61 25.54 -11.58 -4.80
CA PHE A 61 25.94 -11.09 -3.51
C PHE A 61 26.76 -9.80 -3.66
N VAL A 62 26.77 -8.99 -2.62
CA VAL A 62 27.69 -7.84 -2.53
C VAL A 62 29.06 -8.36 -2.12
N ASP A 63 30.16 -7.90 -2.71
CA ASP A 63 31.48 -8.36 -2.28
C ASP A 63 31.67 -8.08 -0.78
N PRO A 64 32.04 -9.11 0.03
CA PRO A 64 32.28 -8.90 1.45
C PRO A 64 33.51 -8.00 1.64
N ALA A 65 33.67 -7.46 2.86
CA ALA A 65 34.93 -6.80 3.21
C ALA A 65 36.11 -7.78 3.02
N ALA A 66 37.29 -7.27 2.65
CA ALA A 66 38.42 -8.06 2.13
C ALA A 66 38.96 -9.18 3.05
N ASP A 67 38.47 -9.31 4.29
CA ASP A 67 38.85 -10.32 5.28
C ASP A 67 37.64 -10.83 6.10
N ALA A 68 36.41 -10.61 5.66
CA ALA A 68 35.22 -11.01 6.42
C ALA A 68 35.00 -12.53 6.36
N ASP A 69 34.71 -13.16 7.51
CA ASP A 69 34.30 -14.56 7.53
C ASP A 69 33.02 -14.76 6.71
N GLU A 70 33.05 -15.70 5.76
CA GLU A 70 31.90 -16.10 4.95
C GLU A 70 31.58 -17.58 5.20
N THR A 71 30.30 -17.88 5.37
CA THR A 71 29.80 -19.26 5.39
C THR A 71 28.83 -19.45 4.23
N VAL A 72 29.30 -20.20 3.22
CA VAL A 72 28.47 -20.69 2.11
C VAL A 72 27.91 -22.05 2.50
N PHE A 73 26.61 -22.26 2.32
CA PHE A 73 25.97 -23.53 2.65
C PHE A 73 26.33 -24.61 1.62
N GLY A 74 26.36 -25.87 2.06
CA GLY A 74 26.50 -27.03 1.21
C GLY A 74 25.16 -27.49 0.63
N ASP A 75 24.89 -28.79 0.69
CA ASP A 75 23.61 -29.34 0.30
C ASP A 75 22.49 -28.82 1.21
N LEU A 76 21.34 -28.47 0.62
CA LEU A 76 20.12 -28.11 1.35
C LEU A 76 19.16 -29.29 1.34
N LEU A 77 18.35 -29.46 2.38
CA LEU A 77 17.16 -30.29 2.32
C LEU A 77 16.01 -29.46 1.78
N VAL A 78 15.35 -29.93 0.73
CA VAL A 78 14.26 -29.19 0.08
C VAL A 78 12.98 -30.02 0.01
N VAL A 79 11.84 -29.35 0.02
CA VAL A 79 10.53 -29.97 -0.17
C VAL A 79 9.66 -29.08 -1.06
N PRO A 80 8.85 -29.64 -1.99
CA PRO A 80 7.92 -28.87 -2.81
C PRO A 80 6.89 -28.09 -1.98
N PRO A 81 6.05 -27.23 -2.59
CA PRO A 81 4.97 -26.53 -1.89
C PRO A 81 4.13 -27.46 -1.00
N VAL A 82 4.12 -27.14 0.31
CA VAL A 82 3.38 -27.88 1.33
C VAL A 82 2.11 -27.19 1.79
N GLY A 83 2.06 -25.86 1.70
CA GLY A 83 0.93 -25.07 2.16
C GLY A 83 -0.10 -24.77 1.07
N ALA A 84 -1.27 -24.29 1.50
CA ALA A 84 -2.23 -23.61 0.65
C ALA A 84 -2.03 -22.10 0.82
N TYR A 85 -1.26 -21.53 -0.11
CA TYR A 85 -0.96 -20.11 -0.17
C TYR A 85 -1.88 -19.43 -1.20
N GLY A 86 -2.19 -18.17 -0.96
CA GLY A 86 -3.05 -17.38 -1.85
C GLY A 86 -3.35 -16.01 -1.24
N ARG A 87 -4.21 -15.25 -1.91
CA ARG A 87 -4.71 -13.95 -1.43
C ARG A 87 -5.83 -14.15 -0.42
N THR A 88 -5.55 -14.91 0.64
CA THR A 88 -6.44 -15.20 1.76
C THR A 88 -5.86 -14.61 3.05
N PRO A 89 -6.67 -14.12 4.00
CA PRO A 89 -6.17 -13.57 5.26
C PRO A 89 -5.43 -14.59 6.14
N LEU A 90 -5.69 -15.90 5.98
CA LEU A 90 -5.04 -16.97 6.73
C LEU A 90 -4.57 -18.07 5.78
N HIS A 91 -3.26 -18.37 5.82
CA HIS A 91 -2.64 -19.47 5.08
C HIS A 91 -2.72 -20.78 5.85
N ILE A 92 -2.76 -21.89 5.12
CA ILE A 92 -2.57 -23.23 5.69
C ILE A 92 -1.15 -23.67 5.34
N ASP A 93 -0.34 -23.96 6.34
CA ASP A 93 1.04 -24.36 6.16
C ASP A 93 1.50 -25.24 7.34
N PRO A 94 1.74 -26.55 7.11
CA PRO A 94 2.13 -27.47 8.18
C PRO A 94 3.52 -27.17 8.77
N ILE A 95 4.42 -26.56 8.00
CA ILE A 95 5.75 -26.17 8.50
C ILE A 95 5.60 -24.95 9.41
N HIS A 96 4.82 -23.95 8.98
CA HIS A 96 4.49 -22.83 9.85
C HIS A 96 3.78 -23.29 11.14
N ALA A 97 2.82 -24.21 11.03
CA ALA A 97 2.12 -24.75 12.20
C ALA A 97 3.07 -25.41 13.21
N ALA A 98 4.13 -26.07 12.74
CA ALA A 98 5.17 -26.62 13.61
C ALA A 98 5.93 -25.51 14.36
N PHE A 99 6.31 -24.41 13.71
CA PHE A 99 6.92 -23.26 14.37
C PHE A 99 5.97 -22.56 15.37
N VAL A 100 4.69 -22.41 15.02
CA VAL A 100 3.67 -21.82 15.91
C VAL A 100 3.58 -22.58 17.23
N ARG A 101 3.70 -23.91 17.18
CA ARG A 101 3.58 -24.81 18.33
C ARG A 101 4.92 -25.21 18.96
N ASP A 102 6.04 -24.62 18.53
CA ASP A 102 7.40 -25.01 18.95
C ASP A 102 7.72 -26.50 18.76
N ALA A 103 7.12 -27.10 17.73
CA ALA A 103 7.23 -28.53 17.42
C ALA A 103 8.14 -28.79 16.22
N TRP A 104 8.81 -27.76 15.70
CA TRP A 104 9.72 -27.90 14.57
C TRP A 104 10.99 -28.67 14.98
N VAL A 105 11.32 -29.67 14.17
CA VAL A 105 12.55 -30.45 14.26
C VAL A 105 13.17 -30.47 12.88
N HIS A 106 14.48 -30.26 12.78
CA HIS A 106 15.18 -30.30 11.49
C HIS A 106 14.96 -31.67 10.83
N PRO A 107 14.51 -31.71 9.57
CA PRO A 107 14.11 -32.95 8.92
C PRO A 107 15.32 -33.81 8.53
N ALA A 108 15.12 -35.12 8.40
CA ALA A 108 16.08 -36.01 7.75
C ALA A 108 15.81 -36.13 6.23
N ALA A 109 16.83 -36.45 5.45
CA ALA A 109 16.66 -36.79 4.04
C ALA A 109 15.72 -38.00 3.87
N GLY A 110 14.73 -37.88 3.00
CA GLY A 110 13.67 -38.87 2.77
C GLY A 110 12.52 -38.81 3.77
N GLU A 111 12.57 -37.94 4.79
CA GLU A 111 11.49 -37.79 5.76
C GLU A 111 10.22 -37.26 5.09
N GLY A 112 9.09 -37.94 5.35
CA GLY A 112 7.82 -37.65 4.71
C GLY A 112 6.99 -36.58 5.43
N LEU A 113 6.44 -35.64 4.67
CA LEU A 113 5.54 -34.58 5.13
C LEU A 113 4.19 -34.67 4.41
N ARG A 114 3.10 -34.35 5.11
CA ARG A 114 1.77 -34.20 4.50
C ARG A 114 1.51 -32.73 4.19
N THR A 115 1.22 -32.44 2.93
CA THR A 115 0.82 -31.10 2.47
C THR A 115 -0.62 -30.76 2.90
N ALA A 116 -1.00 -29.49 2.76
CA ALA A 116 -2.36 -28.98 3.03
C ALA A 116 -3.44 -29.69 2.20
N SER A 117 -3.12 -30.18 1.00
CA SER A 117 -4.04 -30.98 0.17
C SER A 117 -4.09 -32.46 0.55
N GLY A 118 -3.33 -32.88 1.56
CA GLY A 118 -3.22 -34.27 2.00
C GLY A 118 -2.21 -35.12 1.23
N ARG A 119 -1.62 -34.59 0.15
CA ARG A 119 -0.55 -35.25 -0.62
C ARG A 119 0.68 -35.47 0.27
N ARG A 120 1.29 -36.66 0.15
CA ARG A 120 2.59 -36.97 0.79
C ARG A 120 3.73 -36.49 -0.12
N VAL A 121 4.67 -35.78 0.48
CA VAL A 121 5.93 -35.32 -0.14
C VAL A 121 7.07 -35.70 0.82
N ALA A 122 8.33 -35.59 0.39
CA ALA A 122 9.48 -35.89 1.23
C ALA A 122 10.54 -34.80 1.09
N TRP A 123 11.40 -34.68 2.10
CA TRP A 123 12.60 -33.85 2.05
C TRP A 123 13.69 -34.52 1.23
N GLU A 124 14.24 -33.81 0.26
CA GLU A 124 15.27 -34.33 -0.64
C GLU A 124 16.52 -33.44 -0.60
N PRO A 125 17.74 -34.00 -0.67
CA PRO A 125 18.94 -33.19 -0.78
C PRO A 125 19.01 -32.48 -2.14
N LEU A 126 19.38 -31.20 -2.13
CA LEU A 126 19.64 -30.39 -3.31
C LEU A 126 21.04 -29.77 -3.20
N PRO A 127 22.00 -30.20 -4.04
CA PRO A 127 23.31 -29.58 -4.09
C PRO A 127 23.25 -28.17 -4.70
N PRO A 128 24.19 -27.28 -4.36
CA PRO A 128 24.26 -25.94 -4.95
C PRO A 128 24.55 -26.01 -6.46
N ALA A 129 23.85 -25.17 -7.23
CA ALA A 129 24.14 -24.95 -8.66
C ALA A 129 25.42 -24.12 -8.86
N ALA A 130 25.70 -23.22 -7.93
CA ALA A 130 26.94 -22.47 -7.77
C ALA A 130 27.11 -22.11 -6.28
N PRO A 131 28.30 -21.68 -5.81
CA PRO A 131 28.48 -21.27 -4.42
C PRO A 131 27.39 -20.29 -3.95
N GLY A 132 26.60 -20.69 -2.96
CA GLY A 132 25.50 -19.90 -2.40
C GLY A 132 24.22 -19.84 -3.25
N LEU A 133 24.10 -20.62 -4.33
CA LEU A 133 22.95 -20.60 -5.24
C LEU A 133 22.34 -22.01 -5.42
N TRP A 134 21.03 -22.11 -5.23
CA TRP A 134 20.23 -23.32 -5.47
C TRP A 134 19.06 -23.03 -6.39
N GLU A 135 18.85 -23.91 -7.37
CA GLU A 135 17.82 -23.78 -8.40
C GLU A 135 17.13 -25.12 -8.62
N ALA A 136 15.83 -25.17 -8.39
CA ALA A 136 15.01 -26.35 -8.68
C ALA A 136 13.54 -25.96 -8.79
N PRO A 137 12.77 -26.57 -9.71
CA PRO A 137 11.33 -26.30 -9.83
C PRO A 137 10.55 -26.49 -8.52
N GLN A 138 10.95 -27.48 -7.71
CA GLN A 138 10.34 -27.75 -6.41
C GLN A 138 10.54 -26.65 -5.36
N LEU A 139 11.54 -25.77 -5.53
CA LEU A 139 11.71 -24.61 -4.67
C LEU A 139 10.62 -23.55 -4.89
N ALA A 140 9.92 -23.52 -6.03
CA ALA A 140 8.91 -22.51 -6.30
C ALA A 140 7.70 -22.70 -5.37
N GLY A 141 7.57 -21.84 -4.35
CA GLY A 141 6.58 -21.97 -3.27
C GLY A 141 6.92 -23.04 -2.20
N GLY A 142 8.06 -23.72 -2.36
CA GLY A 142 8.54 -24.80 -1.49
C GLY A 142 9.41 -24.31 -0.34
N TYR A 143 10.06 -25.25 0.35
CA TYR A 143 10.98 -24.95 1.44
C TYR A 143 12.37 -25.51 1.19
N ALA A 144 13.36 -24.83 1.78
CA ALA A 144 14.74 -25.29 1.89
C ALA A 144 15.19 -25.17 3.36
N ALA A 145 15.93 -26.14 3.87
CA ALA A 145 16.43 -26.19 5.23
C ALA A 145 17.90 -26.61 5.27
N THR A 146 18.66 -26.03 6.21
CA THR A 146 20.05 -26.40 6.47
C THR A 146 20.45 -26.13 7.92
N ILE A 147 21.49 -26.83 8.38
CA ILE A 147 22.10 -26.62 9.70
C ILE A 147 23.47 -25.96 9.49
N VAL A 148 23.72 -24.92 10.28
CA VAL A 148 25.02 -24.24 10.35
C VAL A 148 25.59 -24.40 11.75
N SER A 149 26.72 -25.10 11.88
CA SER A 149 27.42 -25.22 13.15
C SER A 149 28.31 -24.01 13.40
N CYS A 150 28.27 -23.47 14.62
CA CYS A 150 29.12 -22.36 15.07
C CYS A 150 29.90 -22.76 16.32
N ASP A 151 31.17 -22.37 16.38
CA ASP A 151 32.07 -22.66 17.50
C ASP A 151 31.77 -21.80 18.75
N ARG A 152 31.20 -20.61 18.54
CA ARG A 152 30.79 -19.65 19.57
C ARG A 152 29.52 -18.89 19.17
N PRO A 153 28.79 -18.28 20.13
CA PRO A 153 27.70 -17.38 19.79
C PRO A 153 28.25 -16.16 19.03
N ARG A 154 27.64 -15.82 17.90
CA ARG A 154 28.01 -14.65 17.09
C ARG A 154 26.82 -14.12 16.29
N VAL A 155 26.87 -12.85 15.94
CA VAL A 155 25.92 -12.27 14.96
C VAL A 155 26.55 -12.37 13.58
N MET A 156 25.76 -12.82 12.61
CA MET A 156 26.12 -12.87 11.19
C MET A 156 25.08 -12.12 10.38
N LEU A 157 25.43 -11.72 9.16
CA LEU A 157 24.51 -11.15 8.20
C LEU A 157 23.97 -12.25 7.29
N LEU A 158 22.67 -12.50 7.32
CA LEU A 158 22.00 -13.34 6.33
C LEU A 158 21.78 -12.53 5.06
N GLU A 159 22.62 -12.77 4.06
CA GLU A 159 22.43 -12.28 2.70
C GLU A 159 21.70 -13.35 1.91
N ALA A 160 20.42 -13.11 1.63
CA ALA A 160 19.61 -14.08 0.91
C ALA A 160 18.59 -13.41 -0.02
N SER A 161 18.27 -14.07 -1.14
CA SER A 161 17.32 -13.58 -2.15
C SER A 161 16.55 -14.74 -2.79
N GLY A 162 15.37 -14.45 -3.35
CA GLY A 162 14.47 -15.44 -3.94
C GLY A 162 13.55 -16.17 -2.95
N HIS A 163 13.70 -15.90 -1.65
CA HIS A 163 12.86 -16.44 -0.59
C HIS A 163 11.80 -15.44 -0.11
N ALA A 164 10.61 -15.92 0.24
CA ALA A 164 9.53 -15.12 0.80
C ALA A 164 9.77 -14.76 2.28
N MET A 165 10.40 -15.68 3.02
CA MET A 165 10.83 -15.48 4.41
C MET A 165 11.80 -16.57 4.85
N ALA A 166 12.48 -16.37 5.98
CA ALA A 166 13.32 -17.38 6.62
C ALA A 166 13.02 -17.49 8.12
N TYR A 167 13.19 -18.68 8.69
CA TYR A 167 13.33 -18.88 10.13
C TYR A 167 14.80 -19.14 10.43
N VAL A 168 15.32 -18.46 11.45
CA VAL A 168 16.64 -18.76 12.02
C VAL A 168 16.43 -19.14 13.48
N ASN A 169 16.67 -20.41 13.81
CA ASN A 169 16.36 -20.98 15.12
C ASN A 169 14.92 -20.68 15.57
N GLY A 170 13.96 -20.82 14.65
CA GLY A 170 12.53 -20.52 14.89
C GLY A 170 12.15 -19.03 14.89
N THR A 171 13.11 -18.12 14.77
CA THR A 171 12.83 -16.67 14.71
C THR A 171 12.59 -16.22 13.26
N PRO A 172 11.44 -15.59 12.94
CA PRO A 172 11.11 -15.19 11.58
C PRO A 172 11.94 -13.97 11.13
N ARG A 173 12.39 -14.00 9.87
CA ARG A 173 13.12 -12.94 9.15
C ARG A 173 12.51 -12.69 7.79
N ALA A 174 12.43 -11.41 7.40
CA ALA A 174 11.86 -11.09 6.10
C ALA A 174 12.72 -11.67 4.97
N GLY A 175 12.04 -12.07 3.90
CA GLY A 175 12.70 -12.51 2.69
C GLY A 175 12.62 -11.48 1.58
N ASP A 176 13.41 -11.70 0.54
CA ASP A 176 13.44 -10.92 -0.70
C ASP A 176 12.84 -11.76 -1.85
N PRO A 177 11.50 -11.84 -1.94
CA PRO A 177 10.82 -12.69 -2.94
C PRO A 177 11.02 -12.20 -4.37
N TYR A 178 11.49 -10.96 -4.55
CA TYR A 178 11.71 -10.33 -5.85
C TYR A 178 13.16 -10.46 -6.34
N GLY A 179 14.06 -11.05 -5.53
CA GLY A 179 15.46 -11.24 -5.92
C GLY A 179 16.22 -9.93 -6.13
N THR A 180 15.89 -8.89 -5.37
CA THR A 180 16.45 -7.54 -5.53
C THR A 180 17.84 -7.36 -4.92
N GLY A 181 18.21 -8.19 -3.94
CA GLY A 181 19.47 -8.07 -3.20
C GLY A 181 19.56 -6.82 -2.31
N ARG A 182 18.44 -6.14 -2.07
CA ARG A 182 18.38 -4.81 -1.42
C ARG A 182 18.30 -4.86 0.11
N MET A 183 18.32 -6.03 0.73
CA MET A 183 18.29 -6.11 2.19
C MET A 183 19.23 -7.22 2.68
N VAL A 184 19.74 -7.01 3.88
CA VAL A 184 20.47 -7.99 4.67
C VAL A 184 19.81 -8.11 6.03
N CYS A 185 19.82 -9.30 6.61
CA CYS A 185 19.18 -9.58 7.89
C CYS A 185 20.24 -9.99 8.92
N PRO A 186 20.64 -9.16 9.91
CA PRO A 186 21.58 -9.59 10.95
C PRO A 186 20.94 -10.66 11.84
N VAL A 187 21.47 -11.87 11.89
CA VAL A 187 20.95 -13.05 12.62
C VAL A 187 21.88 -13.44 13.77
N ALA A 188 21.31 -13.83 14.90
CA ALA A 188 22.08 -14.37 16.02
C ALA A 188 22.24 -15.89 15.87
N LEU A 189 23.49 -16.34 15.82
CA LEU A 189 23.85 -17.75 15.85
C LEU A 189 24.31 -18.13 17.25
N ARG A 190 23.86 -19.29 17.71
CA ARG A 190 24.21 -19.91 18.99
C ARG A 190 25.46 -20.77 18.77
N GLN A 191 26.18 -21.04 19.85
CA GLN A 191 27.18 -22.10 19.82
C GLN A 191 26.52 -23.45 19.53
N GLY A 192 27.16 -24.26 18.70
CA GLY A 192 26.60 -25.51 18.18
C GLY A 192 25.77 -25.31 16.93
N ASP A 193 24.75 -26.14 16.76
CA ASP A 193 23.95 -26.18 15.54
C ASP A 193 22.87 -25.09 15.50
N ASN A 194 22.77 -24.42 14.35
CA ASN A 194 21.78 -23.39 14.07
C ASN A 194 20.95 -23.79 12.86
N ASP A 195 19.64 -23.75 13.02
CA ASP A 195 18.71 -24.20 11.99
C ASP A 195 18.21 -23.01 11.15
N LEU A 196 18.34 -23.12 9.83
CA LEU A 196 17.93 -22.11 8.87
C LEU A 196 16.91 -22.74 7.91
N VAL A 197 15.70 -22.18 7.89
CA VAL A 197 14.58 -22.69 7.07
C VAL A 197 14.00 -21.57 6.21
N PHE A 198 14.05 -21.71 4.90
CA PHE A 198 13.61 -20.73 3.90
C PHE A 198 12.31 -21.17 3.26
N HIS A 199 11.29 -20.31 3.24
CA HIS A 199 10.16 -20.46 2.34
C HIS A 199 10.48 -19.76 1.02
N VAL A 200 10.60 -20.51 -0.08
CA VAL A 200 11.14 -20.00 -1.35
C VAL A 200 10.03 -19.55 -2.31
N ALA A 201 10.21 -18.40 -2.96
CA ALA A 201 9.15 -17.76 -3.75
C ALA A 201 9.12 -18.24 -5.21
N ALA A 202 10.26 -18.21 -5.92
CA ALA A 202 10.31 -18.31 -7.39
C ALA A 202 11.25 -19.42 -7.94
N GLY A 203 11.50 -20.49 -7.18
CA GLY A 203 12.27 -21.65 -7.65
C GLY A 203 13.80 -21.52 -7.56
N ARG A 204 14.26 -20.37 -7.09
CA ARG A 204 15.66 -20.00 -6.91
C ARG A 204 15.89 -19.46 -5.52
N LEU A 205 16.95 -19.89 -4.87
CA LEU A 205 17.41 -19.38 -3.59
C LEU A 205 18.90 -19.03 -3.72
N ALA A 206 19.25 -17.77 -3.46
CA ALA A 206 20.63 -17.41 -3.18
C ALA A 206 20.74 -17.10 -1.69
N ALA A 207 21.71 -17.68 -0.98
CA ALA A 207 21.86 -17.45 0.45
C ALA A 207 23.29 -17.74 0.96
N ARG A 208 23.76 -16.89 1.87
CA ARG A 208 25.01 -17.07 2.62
C ARG A 208 24.98 -16.30 3.95
N LEU A 209 25.95 -16.58 4.82
CA LEU A 209 26.21 -15.80 6.03
C LEU A 209 27.54 -15.06 5.89
N VAL A 210 27.55 -13.77 6.22
CA VAL A 210 28.73 -12.91 6.16
C VAL A 210 28.94 -12.21 7.51
N GLU A 211 30.18 -12.04 7.94
CA GLU A 211 30.47 -11.26 9.15
C GLU A 211 30.08 -9.78 8.97
N PRO A 212 29.37 -9.16 9.94
CA PRO A 212 29.08 -7.74 9.86
C PRO A 212 30.35 -6.90 9.92
N PRO A 213 30.49 -5.84 9.10
CA PRO A 213 31.69 -5.02 9.08
C PRO A 213 31.91 -4.28 10.39
N GLN A 214 30.81 -3.91 11.07
CA GLN A 214 30.81 -3.23 12.37
C GLN A 214 29.49 -3.52 13.11
N PRO A 215 29.42 -3.29 14.43
CA PRO A 215 28.19 -3.50 15.22
C PRO A 215 27.00 -2.64 14.78
N LEU A 216 27.25 -1.42 14.32
CA LEU A 216 26.24 -0.48 13.83
C LEU A 216 26.81 0.27 12.63
N TYR A 217 26.22 0.11 11.45
CA TYR A 217 26.80 0.64 10.21
C TYR A 217 25.75 1.04 9.18
N PHE A 218 26.17 1.83 8.19
CA PHE A 218 25.36 2.16 7.02
C PHE A 218 25.51 1.10 5.93
N ASP A 219 24.38 0.68 5.36
CA ASP A 219 24.36 -0.17 4.17
C ASP A 219 23.74 0.58 2.99
N LEU A 220 24.53 0.73 1.92
CA LEU A 220 24.16 1.49 0.73
C LEU A 220 23.50 0.63 -0.36
N ARG A 221 23.33 -0.69 -0.15
CA ARG A 221 22.74 -1.60 -1.16
C ARG A 221 21.33 -1.21 -1.62
N ASP A 222 20.62 -0.44 -0.80
CA ASP A 222 19.24 0.02 -1.02
C ASP A 222 19.11 1.54 -0.96
N ALA A 223 20.20 2.23 -1.30
CA ALA A 223 20.24 3.68 -1.27
C ALA A 223 19.23 4.29 -2.27
N VAL A 224 18.49 5.29 -1.80
CA VAL A 224 17.64 6.16 -2.62
C VAL A 224 18.36 7.49 -2.73
N ILE A 225 18.91 7.78 -3.91
CA ILE A 225 19.77 8.94 -4.16
C ILE A 225 19.03 9.87 -5.14
N PRO A 226 18.72 11.13 -4.75
CA PRO A 226 18.14 12.12 -5.66
C PRO A 226 19.21 12.76 -6.55
N ASP A 227 18.79 13.47 -7.58
CA ASP A 227 19.64 14.43 -8.29
C ASP A 227 19.51 15.81 -7.60
N LEU A 228 20.57 16.62 -7.68
CA LEU A 228 20.53 18.04 -7.33
C LEU A 228 20.27 18.88 -8.58
N ILE A 229 19.34 19.82 -8.50
CA ILE A 229 18.90 20.61 -9.65
C ILE A 229 19.57 21.98 -9.61
N ALA A 230 20.25 22.37 -10.69
CA ALA A 230 21.13 23.54 -10.74
C ALA A 230 20.47 24.86 -10.26
N ASP A 231 19.18 25.08 -10.57
CA ASP A 231 18.46 26.31 -10.21
C ASP A 231 17.64 26.19 -8.91
N GLU A 232 17.81 25.12 -8.13
CA GLU A 232 17.09 24.91 -6.87
C GLU A 232 18.03 25.00 -5.66
N SER A 233 17.50 25.53 -4.54
CA SER A 233 18.24 25.71 -3.28
C SER A 233 17.56 25.03 -2.08
N GLY A 234 16.50 24.26 -2.31
CA GLY A 234 15.80 23.52 -1.26
C GLY A 234 16.59 22.30 -0.78
N PRO A 235 16.30 21.78 0.43
CA PRO A 235 16.93 20.55 0.90
C PRO A 235 16.57 19.36 0.01
N ALA A 236 17.55 18.52 -0.26
CA ALA A 236 17.37 17.21 -0.90
C ALA A 236 17.38 16.10 0.17
N PHE A 237 16.72 14.98 -0.12
CA PHE A 237 16.61 13.87 0.82
C PHE A 237 17.09 12.58 0.17
N ALA A 238 18.19 12.02 0.65
CA ALA A 238 18.57 10.65 0.33
C ALA A 238 18.01 9.68 1.37
N GLY A 239 17.99 8.39 1.03
CA GLY A 239 17.61 7.32 1.93
C GLY A 239 18.67 6.23 1.98
N VAL A 240 19.17 5.87 3.16
CA VAL A 240 20.18 4.80 3.35
C VAL A 240 19.73 3.83 4.42
N LEU A 241 20.22 2.59 4.41
CA LEU A 241 19.95 1.66 5.51
C LEU A 241 20.94 1.88 6.65
N VAL A 242 20.47 1.70 7.88
CA VAL A 242 21.30 1.48 9.06
C VAL A 242 20.98 0.11 9.64
N VAL A 243 22.02 -0.64 10.00
CA VAL A 243 21.94 -2.02 10.48
C VAL A 243 22.51 -2.09 11.89
N ASN A 244 21.73 -2.56 12.85
CA ASN A 244 22.20 -2.98 14.17
C ASN A 244 22.53 -4.48 14.13
N ALA A 245 23.81 -4.79 13.98
CA ALA A 245 24.33 -6.16 13.96
C ALA A 245 24.74 -6.66 15.36
N THR A 246 23.95 -6.31 16.38
CA THR A 246 24.14 -6.79 17.76
C THR A 246 22.87 -7.44 18.30
N ASP A 247 23.02 -8.28 19.33
CA ASP A 247 21.91 -8.90 20.05
C ASP A 247 21.30 -7.97 21.12
N GLN A 248 21.76 -6.71 21.20
CA GLN A 248 21.25 -5.67 22.09
C GLN A 248 20.62 -4.51 21.30
N PRO A 249 19.73 -3.72 21.91
CA PRO A 249 19.29 -2.46 21.30
C PRO A 249 20.48 -1.51 21.10
N SER A 250 20.50 -0.78 19.99
CA SER A 250 21.51 0.26 19.81
C SER A 250 21.18 1.47 20.70
N PRO A 251 22.17 2.25 21.17
CA PRO A 251 21.89 3.59 21.68
C PRO A 251 21.30 4.47 20.56
N ALA A 252 20.62 5.55 20.95
CA ALA A 252 20.26 6.61 20.01
C ALA A 252 21.54 7.24 19.45
N ALA A 253 21.59 7.43 18.14
CA ALA A 253 22.74 7.91 17.40
C ALA A 253 22.45 9.29 16.77
N GLN A 254 23.45 9.88 16.15
CA GLN A 254 23.32 11.07 15.32
C GLN A 254 23.91 10.78 13.94
N LEU A 255 23.11 11.07 12.92
CA LEU A 255 23.55 11.15 11.54
C LEU A 255 24.03 12.57 11.27
N THR A 256 25.19 12.70 10.65
CA THR A 256 25.71 13.97 10.13
C THR A 256 25.94 13.81 8.64
N SER A 257 25.41 14.71 7.82
CA SER A 257 25.70 14.80 6.40
C SER A 257 26.47 16.10 6.12
N TYR A 258 27.51 15.99 5.30
CA TYR A 258 28.25 17.16 4.87
C TYR A 258 28.81 16.99 3.47
N ARG A 259 28.93 18.14 2.79
CA ARG A 259 29.52 18.32 1.48
C ARG A 259 30.48 19.50 1.56
N ALA A 260 31.60 19.44 0.84
CA ALA A 260 32.56 20.54 0.80
C ALA A 260 31.87 21.85 0.37
N GLY A 261 32.09 22.95 1.09
CA GLY A 261 31.48 24.25 0.78
C GLY A 261 30.02 24.41 1.18
N ALA A 262 29.36 23.37 1.71
CA ALA A 262 27.94 23.39 2.09
C ALA A 262 27.74 23.38 3.61
N GLN A 263 26.51 23.63 4.07
CA GLN A 263 26.17 23.50 5.48
C GLN A 263 26.19 22.03 5.92
N THR A 264 26.78 21.77 7.08
CA THR A 264 26.68 20.47 7.74
C THR A 264 25.30 20.32 8.38
N ILE A 265 24.60 19.24 8.07
CA ILE A 265 23.27 18.96 8.60
C ILE A 265 23.36 17.76 9.55
N THR A 266 22.70 17.86 10.70
CA THR A 266 22.60 16.75 11.67
C THR A 266 21.16 16.31 11.86
N ALA A 267 20.95 15.01 12.04
CA ALA A 267 19.66 14.40 12.29
C ALA A 267 19.77 13.34 13.40
N ALA A 268 18.74 13.26 14.25
CA ALA A 268 18.66 12.23 15.28
C ALA A 268 18.34 10.87 14.65
N VAL A 269 19.06 9.83 15.08
CA VAL A 269 18.79 8.44 14.73
C VAL A 269 18.29 7.75 16.00
N PRO A 270 17.02 7.33 16.06
CA PRO A 270 16.51 6.64 17.25
C PRO A 270 17.21 5.30 17.44
N ALA A 271 17.16 4.76 18.65
CA ALA A 271 17.63 3.41 18.95
C ALA A 271 17.01 2.39 17.98
N LEU A 272 17.83 1.44 17.52
CA LEU A 272 17.37 0.29 16.75
C LEU A 272 17.15 -0.90 17.68
N PRO A 273 16.13 -1.74 17.42
CA PRO A 273 15.97 -2.99 18.16
C PRO A 273 17.17 -3.92 17.91
N PRO A 274 17.38 -4.94 18.76
CA PRO A 274 18.33 -6.01 18.50
C PRO A 274 18.15 -6.58 17.10
N LEU A 275 19.26 -6.75 16.39
CA LEU A 275 19.26 -7.32 15.03
C LEU A 275 18.37 -6.54 14.04
N GLY A 276 18.18 -5.23 14.28
CA GLY A 276 17.28 -4.38 13.51
C GLY A 276 17.92 -3.80 12.25
N VAL A 277 17.08 -3.57 11.23
CA VAL A 277 17.45 -2.83 10.02
C VAL A 277 16.40 -1.75 9.78
N ARG A 278 16.85 -0.55 9.42
CA ARG A 278 15.94 0.57 9.17
C ARG A 278 16.46 1.49 8.07
N ARG A 279 15.55 2.00 7.24
CA ARG A 279 15.84 3.13 6.34
C ARG A 279 15.88 4.45 7.11
N LEU A 280 16.96 5.20 6.97
CA LEU A 280 17.12 6.57 7.45
C LEU A 280 17.00 7.56 6.30
N VAL A 281 16.51 8.75 6.62
CA VAL A 281 16.55 9.90 5.73
C VAL A 281 17.84 10.66 5.99
N VAL A 282 18.60 10.90 4.93
CA VAL A 282 19.78 11.75 4.93
C VAL A 282 19.39 13.11 4.33
N PRO A 283 19.21 14.15 5.16
CA PRO A 283 19.01 15.50 4.64
C PRO A 283 20.31 16.01 4.02
N ILE A 284 20.23 16.66 2.87
CA ILE A 284 21.37 17.18 2.12
C ILE A 284 21.10 18.64 1.79
N ASP A 285 22.12 19.48 1.97
CA ASP A 285 22.08 20.87 1.52
C ASP A 285 22.10 20.92 -0.02
N GLY A 286 20.99 21.35 -0.61
CA GLY A 286 20.81 21.43 -2.05
C GLY A 286 21.41 22.68 -2.69
N HIS A 287 22.00 23.61 -1.93
CA HIS A 287 22.60 24.81 -2.49
C HIS A 287 23.89 24.52 -3.28
N LEU A 288 23.84 24.67 -4.60
CA LEU A 288 24.98 24.40 -5.49
C LEU A 288 25.81 25.67 -5.77
N THR A 289 27.12 25.50 -5.83
CA THR A 289 28.05 26.52 -6.35
C THR A 289 28.20 26.41 -7.88
N GLU A 290 28.69 27.46 -8.53
CA GLU A 290 28.94 27.45 -9.99
C GLU A 290 29.90 26.32 -10.40
N ASP A 291 30.98 26.11 -9.63
CA ASP A 291 31.96 25.05 -9.85
C ASP A 291 31.32 23.64 -9.78
N GLU A 292 30.36 23.43 -8.89
CA GLU A 292 29.66 22.15 -8.73
C GLU A 292 28.65 21.88 -9.85
N ILE A 293 28.02 22.95 -10.36
CA ILE A 293 27.17 22.87 -11.55
C ILE A 293 28.02 22.47 -12.76
N GLU A 294 29.21 23.08 -12.94
CA GLU A 294 30.13 22.72 -14.01
C GLU A 294 30.67 21.27 -13.86
N ALA A 295 30.97 20.84 -12.63
CA ALA A 295 31.44 19.48 -12.36
C ALA A 295 30.39 18.39 -12.62
N GLY A 296 29.09 18.75 -12.64
CA GLY A 296 27.98 17.83 -12.93
C GLY A 296 27.74 16.75 -11.86
N SER A 297 28.47 16.78 -10.74
CA SER A 297 28.31 15.85 -9.63
C SER A 297 28.91 16.43 -8.35
N VAL A 298 28.35 16.02 -7.21
CA VAL A 298 28.89 16.35 -5.89
C VAL A 298 28.97 15.12 -5.01
N ARG A 299 30.02 15.04 -4.18
CA ARG A 299 30.19 13.95 -3.22
C ARG A 299 29.65 14.36 -1.85
N VAL A 300 28.80 13.51 -1.29
CA VAL A 300 28.26 13.66 0.07
C VAL A 300 28.87 12.62 0.98
N GLN A 301 29.39 13.06 2.12
CA GLN A 301 29.81 12.18 3.19
C GLN A 301 28.73 12.14 4.29
N ILE A 302 28.52 10.95 4.84
CA ILE A 302 27.63 10.70 5.97
C ILE A 302 28.38 9.99 7.09
N ASP A 303 28.20 10.50 8.31
CA ASP A 303 28.78 9.94 9.52
C ASP A 303 27.68 9.53 10.50
N LEU A 304 27.82 8.34 11.06
CA LEU A 304 26.99 7.86 12.16
C LEU A 304 27.80 7.96 13.45
N THR A 305 27.28 8.67 14.45
CA THR A 305 27.98 8.87 15.72
C THR A 305 27.15 8.45 16.93
N LEU A 306 27.81 7.84 17.90
CA LEU A 306 27.23 7.40 19.16
C LEU A 306 27.64 8.33 20.31
N PRO A 307 26.81 8.47 21.36
CA PRO A 307 27.22 9.16 22.57
C PRO A 307 28.35 8.40 23.29
N GLY A 308 29.41 9.12 23.65
CA GLY A 308 30.50 8.64 24.50
C GLY A 308 30.26 8.91 25.98
N ASN A 309 30.96 8.18 26.85
CA ASN A 309 30.83 8.30 28.31
C ASN A 309 31.42 9.62 28.87
N ASP A 310 32.25 10.28 28.09
CA ASP A 310 32.93 11.55 28.32
C ASP A 310 32.08 12.76 27.83
N GLY A 311 30.92 12.51 27.22
CA GLY A 311 30.10 13.53 26.57
C GLY A 311 30.54 13.86 25.13
N GLU A 312 31.63 13.28 24.64
CA GLU A 312 32.04 13.38 23.24
C GLU A 312 31.27 12.37 22.38
N ARG A 313 31.14 12.65 21.08
CA ARG A 313 30.55 11.71 20.13
C ARG A 313 31.63 10.87 19.48
N ARG A 314 31.37 9.56 19.35
CA ARG A 314 32.30 8.60 18.74
C ARG A 314 31.75 8.14 17.39
N LEU A 315 32.60 8.13 16.37
CA LEU A 315 32.24 7.62 15.05
C LEU A 315 31.95 6.12 15.15
N ALA A 316 30.74 5.73 14.78
CA ALA A 316 30.39 4.34 14.55
C ALA A 316 30.81 3.95 13.14
N ASP A 317 30.27 4.63 12.12
CA ASP A 317 30.55 4.34 10.71
C ASP A 317 30.57 5.62 9.87
N SER A 318 31.21 5.56 8.71
CA SER A 318 31.24 6.64 7.72
C SER A 318 31.14 6.08 6.30
N LYS A 319 30.32 6.72 5.47
CA LYS A 319 30.14 6.38 4.05
C LYS A 319 30.10 7.65 3.21
N ALA A 320 30.29 7.48 1.90
CA ALA A 320 30.08 8.55 0.94
C ALA A 320 29.39 8.00 -0.31
N PHE A 321 28.62 8.86 -0.95
CA PHE A 321 27.98 8.61 -2.24
C PHE A 321 27.96 9.90 -3.07
N ASP A 322 27.83 9.75 -4.37
CA ASP A 322 27.83 10.88 -5.30
C ASP A 322 26.38 11.18 -5.72
N LEU A 323 26.06 12.48 -5.80
CA LEU A 323 24.81 13.01 -6.34
C LEU A 323 25.09 13.60 -7.71
N ALA A 324 24.27 13.28 -8.70
CA ALA A 324 24.34 13.98 -9.98
C ALA A 324 23.83 15.41 -9.82
N VAL A 325 24.47 16.36 -10.50
CA VAL A 325 23.99 17.73 -10.67
C VAL A 325 23.46 17.87 -12.07
N VAL A 326 22.19 18.24 -12.20
CA VAL A 326 21.45 18.23 -13.47
C VAL A 326 20.76 19.56 -13.71
N ALA A 327 20.65 19.94 -14.99
CA ALA A 327 19.92 21.13 -15.39
C ALA A 327 18.41 20.97 -15.14
N THR A 328 17.73 22.09 -14.89
CA THR A 328 16.29 22.14 -14.58
C THR A 328 15.41 21.56 -15.69
N ASP A 329 15.87 21.61 -16.93
CA ASP A 329 15.20 21.08 -18.11
C ASP A 329 15.62 19.64 -18.47
N ALA A 330 16.58 19.04 -17.77
CA ALA A 330 17.00 17.66 -18.01
C ALA A 330 16.06 16.64 -17.36
N LEU A 331 16.06 15.39 -17.84
CA LEU A 331 15.45 14.26 -17.12
C LEU A 331 16.19 14.06 -15.80
N HIS A 332 15.47 14.06 -14.69
CA HIS A 332 16.07 13.98 -13.35
C HIS A 332 15.20 13.21 -12.35
N THR A 333 15.81 12.78 -11.25
CA THR A 333 15.15 12.11 -10.12
C THR A 333 15.06 13.06 -8.93
N ARG A 334 13.87 13.16 -8.36
CA ARG A 334 13.60 13.89 -7.11
C ARG A 334 13.18 12.93 -6.02
N THR A 335 13.24 13.39 -4.78
CA THR A 335 12.69 12.68 -3.62
C THR A 335 11.78 13.58 -2.79
N PHE A 336 10.77 12.96 -2.18
CA PHE A 336 9.90 13.60 -1.18
C PHE A 336 9.87 12.75 0.09
N LEU A 337 9.49 13.36 1.21
CA LEU A 337 9.27 12.63 2.47
C LEU A 337 7.82 12.18 2.54
N SER A 338 7.59 10.87 2.50
CA SER A 338 6.23 10.34 2.54
C SER A 338 5.60 10.49 3.92
N ARG A 339 4.32 10.88 3.98
CA ARG A 339 3.59 10.97 5.26
C ARG A 339 3.26 9.61 5.88
N ILE A 340 3.40 8.52 5.12
CA ILE A 340 3.09 7.16 5.56
C ILE A 340 4.06 6.70 6.65
N ASP A 341 5.34 6.99 6.49
CA ASP A 341 6.39 6.50 7.39
C ASP A 341 7.60 7.44 7.54
N GLY A 342 7.61 8.58 6.84
CA GLY A 342 8.71 9.53 6.85
C GLY A 342 9.90 9.12 5.98
N SER A 343 9.80 8.05 5.18
CA SER A 343 10.85 7.64 4.25
C SER A 343 10.99 8.61 3.08
N ALA A 344 12.20 8.72 2.53
CA ALA A 344 12.45 9.39 1.26
C ALA A 344 12.03 8.47 0.11
N GLN A 345 11.07 8.92 -0.71
CA GLN A 345 10.55 8.19 -1.87
C GLN A 345 10.89 8.93 -3.17
N PRO A 346 11.42 8.25 -4.21
CA PRO A 346 11.85 8.89 -5.43
C PRO A 346 10.73 8.98 -6.49
N TYR A 347 10.85 9.96 -7.37
CA TYR A 347 10.09 10.07 -8.61
C TYR A 347 10.94 10.72 -9.69
N ALA A 348 10.84 10.24 -10.93
CA ALA A 348 11.51 10.84 -12.08
C ALA A 348 10.64 11.95 -12.69
N VAL A 349 11.30 12.95 -13.26
CA VAL A 349 10.69 14.12 -13.90
C VAL A 349 11.30 14.30 -15.26
N LEU A 350 10.47 14.30 -16.31
CA LEU A 350 10.84 14.79 -17.63
C LEU A 350 10.16 16.16 -17.85
N PRO A 351 10.91 17.27 -17.81
CA PRO A 351 10.35 18.61 -17.92
C PRO A 351 9.70 18.87 -19.28
N ALA A 352 8.66 19.71 -19.31
CA ALA A 352 7.95 20.13 -20.53
C ALA A 352 8.86 20.82 -21.58
N GLY A 353 10.01 21.33 -21.13
CA GLY A 353 10.95 22.11 -21.93
C GLY A 353 12.29 21.41 -22.19
N ALA A 354 12.46 20.14 -21.81
CA ALA A 354 13.64 19.40 -22.22
C ALA A 354 13.70 19.45 -23.76
N THR A 355 14.72 20.07 -24.35
CA THR A 355 15.00 20.13 -25.80
C THR A 355 13.81 20.31 -26.77
N ALA A 356 13.11 21.45 -26.70
CA ALA A 356 12.44 22.00 -27.90
C ALA A 356 13.43 22.90 -28.64
N VAL A 357 13.80 22.51 -29.87
CA VAL A 357 14.44 23.40 -30.84
C VAL A 357 13.67 24.72 -30.87
N GLN A 358 14.39 25.82 -30.65
CA GLN A 358 13.88 27.19 -30.68
C GLN A 358 13.30 27.52 -32.07
N SER A 359 12.03 27.22 -32.27
CA SER A 359 11.30 27.68 -33.45
C SER A 359 9.81 27.76 -33.19
N GLN A 360 9.41 28.37 -32.08
CA GLN A 360 8.15 29.12 -32.02
C GLN A 360 8.13 30.09 -30.82
N PRO A 361 7.72 31.36 -31.00
CA PRO A 361 7.54 32.27 -29.88
C PRO A 361 6.40 31.77 -28.99
N ALA A 362 6.67 31.62 -27.69
CA ALA A 362 5.67 31.29 -26.68
C ALA A 362 4.60 32.40 -26.65
N THR A 363 3.49 32.15 -27.33
CA THR A 363 2.31 33.00 -27.27
C THR A 363 1.37 32.40 -26.22
N THR A 364 1.16 33.17 -25.15
CA THR A 364 0.36 32.91 -23.94
C THR A 364 1.05 32.14 -22.79
N ALA A 365 1.35 32.90 -21.73
CA ALA A 365 1.89 32.45 -20.44
C ALA A 365 0.87 31.60 -19.66
N THR A 366 0.69 30.34 -20.07
CA THR A 366 -0.10 29.36 -19.32
C THR A 366 0.85 28.36 -18.65
N ALA A 367 0.61 28.03 -17.38
CA ALA A 367 1.41 27.05 -16.67
C ALA A 367 1.31 25.68 -17.37
N PRO A 368 2.41 24.89 -17.44
CA PRO A 368 2.38 23.57 -18.06
C PRO A 368 1.41 22.61 -17.37
N GLY A 369 0.87 21.66 -18.14
CA GLY A 369 0.15 20.51 -17.58
C GLY A 369 1.09 19.47 -16.95
N VAL A 370 0.50 18.42 -16.41
CA VAL A 370 1.23 17.25 -15.88
C VAL A 370 0.63 15.97 -16.44
N LEU A 371 1.47 15.07 -16.92
CA LEU A 371 1.16 13.67 -17.17
C LEU A 371 1.81 12.82 -16.07
N LEU A 372 0.99 12.22 -15.21
CA LEU A 372 1.43 11.27 -14.19
C LEU A 372 1.51 9.86 -14.81
N ALA A 373 2.72 9.37 -15.06
CA ALA A 373 2.98 8.09 -15.68
C ALA A 373 3.32 7.02 -14.63
N LEU A 374 2.54 5.95 -14.57
CA LEU A 374 2.70 4.84 -13.66
C LEU A 374 3.39 3.67 -14.36
N HIS A 375 4.46 3.16 -13.76
CA HIS A 375 5.27 2.08 -14.33
C HIS A 375 4.61 0.69 -14.19
N PRO A 376 4.88 -0.25 -15.12
CA PRO A 376 4.56 -1.66 -14.92
C PRO A 376 5.46 -2.28 -13.82
N SER A 377 5.09 -3.46 -13.32
CA SER A 377 5.89 -4.18 -12.33
C SER A 377 7.34 -4.36 -12.74
N GLY A 378 8.25 -4.11 -11.82
CA GLY A 378 9.69 -4.33 -11.99
C GLY A 378 10.44 -3.22 -12.71
N THR A 379 9.78 -2.20 -13.26
CA THR A 379 10.43 -1.13 -14.02
C THR A 379 10.74 0.11 -13.15
N PRO A 380 12.02 0.51 -13.00
CA PRO A 380 12.37 1.76 -12.33
C PRO A 380 11.84 3.00 -13.07
N PRO A 381 11.36 4.05 -12.37
CA PRO A 381 10.75 5.22 -13.02
C PRO A 381 11.67 5.96 -13.99
N LEU A 382 12.95 6.11 -13.65
CA LEU A 382 13.92 6.76 -14.52
C LEU A 382 14.12 5.97 -15.82
N ASN A 383 14.16 4.64 -15.74
CA ASN A 383 14.27 3.78 -16.92
C ASN A 383 13.05 3.88 -17.82
N MET A 384 11.87 4.07 -17.23
CA MET A 384 10.64 4.32 -17.98
C MET A 384 10.75 5.62 -18.79
N LEU A 385 11.19 6.72 -18.18
CA LEU A 385 11.29 8.01 -18.87
C LEU A 385 12.48 8.13 -19.84
N ARG A 386 13.52 7.30 -19.71
CA ARG A 386 14.68 7.32 -20.62
C ARG A 386 14.26 7.06 -22.06
N GLY A 387 14.69 7.93 -22.97
CA GLY A 387 14.34 7.86 -24.39
C GLY A 387 12.92 8.32 -24.73
N THR A 388 12.12 8.72 -23.73
CA THR A 388 10.81 9.35 -23.97
C THR A 388 11.01 10.79 -24.44
N PRO A 389 10.42 11.20 -25.58
CA PRO A 389 10.53 12.58 -26.01
C PRO A 389 9.74 13.49 -25.07
N PRO A 390 10.26 14.69 -24.78
CA PRO A 390 9.57 15.68 -23.96
C PRO A 390 8.28 16.17 -24.62
N LEU A 391 7.29 16.52 -23.80
CA LEU A 391 5.98 16.95 -24.27
C LEU A 391 5.84 18.47 -24.19
N PRO A 392 5.58 19.17 -25.31
CA PRO A 392 5.36 20.61 -25.31
C PRO A 392 4.27 21.02 -24.30
N GLY A 393 4.64 21.88 -23.34
CA GLY A 393 3.71 22.41 -22.35
C GLY A 393 3.12 21.39 -21.37
N THR A 394 3.76 20.22 -21.20
CA THR A 394 3.35 19.18 -20.22
C THR A 394 4.58 18.53 -19.58
N HIS A 395 4.69 18.56 -18.25
CA HIS A 395 5.69 17.76 -17.53
C HIS A 395 5.25 16.30 -17.45
N ILE A 396 6.18 15.35 -17.56
CA ILE A 396 5.90 13.93 -17.26
C ILE A 396 6.52 13.61 -15.90
N LEU A 397 5.70 13.11 -14.97
CA LEU A 397 6.13 12.66 -13.66
C LEU A 397 5.96 11.16 -13.56
N ALA A 398 7.00 10.46 -13.11
CA ALA A 398 6.98 9.02 -12.89
C ALA A 398 7.35 8.70 -11.45
N PRO A 399 6.38 8.50 -10.53
CA PRO A 399 6.66 8.06 -9.17
C PRO A 399 7.19 6.62 -9.15
N LEU A 400 7.98 6.27 -8.12
CA LEU A 400 8.30 4.87 -7.80
C LEU A 400 7.14 4.14 -7.13
N GLY A 401 6.22 4.88 -6.49
CA GLY A 401 5.31 4.27 -5.52
C GLY A 401 6.12 3.61 -4.39
N ARG A 402 5.70 2.41 -3.96
CA ARG A 402 6.36 1.67 -2.88
C ARG A 402 7.21 0.52 -3.42
N ARG A 403 8.27 0.85 -4.16
CA ARG A 403 9.12 -0.06 -4.98
C ARG A 403 8.51 -0.38 -6.35
N THR A 404 9.35 -0.94 -7.22
CA THR A 404 9.00 -1.30 -8.61
C THR A 404 7.95 -2.40 -8.73
N PHE A 405 7.77 -3.25 -7.72
CA PHE A 405 6.67 -4.23 -7.62
C PHE A 405 5.64 -3.84 -6.55
N GLY A 406 5.71 -2.59 -6.08
CA GLY A 406 5.07 -2.13 -4.87
C GLY A 406 3.55 -2.07 -4.95
N PHE A 407 2.88 -2.99 -4.26
CA PHE A 407 1.43 -2.98 -3.98
C PHE A 407 0.52 -2.75 -5.20
N ASP A 408 0.99 -3.04 -6.42
CA ASP A 408 0.22 -2.97 -7.65
C ASP A 408 -0.52 -1.62 -7.86
N TRP A 409 0.10 -0.51 -7.44
CA TRP A 409 -0.53 0.83 -7.41
C TRP A 409 -1.80 0.95 -6.56
N GLU A 410 -2.07 -0.04 -5.72
CA GLU A 410 -3.06 0.01 -4.64
C GLU A 410 -2.41 0.47 -3.32
N ASP A 411 -3.12 0.24 -2.21
CA ASP A 411 -2.64 0.42 -0.83
C ASP A 411 -1.83 1.70 -0.60
N TRP A 412 -0.52 1.59 -0.40
CA TRP A 412 0.38 2.71 -0.11
C TRP A 412 0.98 3.34 -1.37
N SER A 413 1.19 2.57 -2.45
CA SER A 413 1.71 3.10 -3.73
C SER A 413 0.76 4.14 -4.34
N ARG A 414 -0.55 3.95 -4.19
CA ARG A 414 -1.56 4.94 -4.63
C ARG A 414 -1.41 6.29 -3.91
N ILE A 415 -0.98 6.27 -2.65
CA ILE A 415 -0.82 7.48 -1.83
C ILE A 415 0.43 8.21 -2.32
N ASP A 416 1.54 7.51 -2.46
CA ASP A 416 2.82 8.08 -2.92
C ASP A 416 2.73 8.65 -4.34
N ALA A 417 1.94 8.05 -5.23
CA ALA A 417 1.68 8.62 -6.56
C ALA A 417 1.09 10.04 -6.48
N LEU A 418 0.16 10.25 -5.55
CA LEU A 418 -0.45 11.56 -5.30
C LEU A 418 0.45 12.48 -4.47
N GLU A 419 1.32 11.93 -3.60
CA GLU A 419 2.32 12.71 -2.88
C GLU A 419 3.41 13.25 -3.81
N ALA A 420 3.88 12.46 -4.77
CA ALA A 420 4.84 12.90 -5.79
C ALA A 420 4.26 14.06 -6.64
N LEU A 421 2.99 13.93 -7.08
CA LEU A 421 2.30 15.01 -7.77
C LEU A 421 2.17 16.28 -6.90
N ALA A 422 1.89 16.10 -5.60
CA ALA A 422 1.76 17.22 -4.67
C ALA A 422 3.11 17.89 -4.37
N ASP A 423 4.19 17.12 -4.22
CA ASP A 423 5.54 17.62 -4.02
C ASP A 423 5.99 18.42 -5.26
N PHE A 424 5.81 17.86 -6.47
CA PHE A 424 6.14 18.58 -7.70
C PHE A 424 5.36 19.89 -7.85
N ARG A 425 4.06 19.90 -7.55
CA ARG A 425 3.23 21.12 -7.59
C ARG A 425 3.72 22.20 -6.61
N ASN A 426 4.37 21.82 -5.51
CA ASN A 426 4.92 22.80 -4.56
C ASN A 426 6.24 23.40 -5.05
N ARG A 427 6.90 22.80 -6.05
CA ARG A 427 8.20 23.20 -6.59
C ARG A 427 8.10 23.90 -7.94
N ALA A 428 7.13 23.51 -8.76
CA ALA A 428 6.93 24.05 -10.11
C ALA A 428 5.49 24.54 -10.31
N ALA A 429 5.33 25.63 -11.07
CA ALA A 429 4.03 26.11 -11.49
C ALA A 429 3.41 25.12 -12.48
N ILE A 430 2.20 24.62 -12.17
CA ILE A 430 1.43 23.74 -13.05
C ILE A 430 0.00 24.25 -13.19
N ASP A 431 -0.64 23.95 -14.32
CA ASP A 431 -2.07 24.14 -14.48
C ASP A 431 -2.82 22.96 -13.84
N PRO A 432 -3.55 23.19 -12.71
CA PRO A 432 -4.27 22.12 -12.02
C PRO A 432 -5.44 21.55 -12.83
N HIS A 433 -5.86 22.22 -13.92
CA HIS A 433 -6.88 21.72 -14.83
C HIS A 433 -6.31 20.82 -15.93
N ARG A 434 -4.98 20.78 -16.10
CA ARG A 434 -4.28 19.98 -17.12
C ARG A 434 -3.45 18.87 -16.51
N VAL A 435 -4.06 18.08 -15.62
CA VAL A 435 -3.44 16.89 -15.04
C VAL A 435 -4.06 15.64 -15.65
N ALA A 436 -3.25 14.79 -16.27
CA ALA A 436 -3.66 13.50 -16.82
C ALA A 436 -2.85 12.37 -16.15
N ILE A 437 -3.35 11.13 -16.26
CA ILE A 437 -2.69 9.95 -15.69
C ILE A 437 -2.63 8.80 -16.71
N CYS A 438 -1.55 8.04 -16.73
CA CYS A 438 -1.42 6.90 -17.63
C CYS A 438 -0.57 5.78 -17.05
N GLY A 439 -0.63 4.60 -17.66
CA GLY A 439 0.34 3.53 -17.38
C GLY A 439 0.11 2.28 -18.22
N GLN A 440 1.05 1.33 -18.10
CA GLN A 440 1.01 0.03 -18.76
C GLN A 440 0.94 -1.12 -17.74
N ALA A 441 0.22 -2.19 -18.05
CA ALA A 441 0.05 -3.38 -17.19
C ALA A 441 -0.42 -2.99 -15.77
N ASP A 442 0.39 -3.19 -14.75
CA ASP A 442 0.08 -2.75 -13.38
C ASP A 442 -0.04 -1.23 -13.28
N GLY A 443 0.77 -0.48 -14.02
CA GLY A 443 0.61 0.97 -14.14
C GLY A 443 -0.71 1.36 -14.82
N GLY A 444 -1.18 0.56 -15.79
CA GLY A 444 -2.47 0.75 -16.45
C GLY A 444 -3.64 0.48 -15.51
N HIS A 445 -3.55 -0.57 -14.69
CA HIS A 445 -4.46 -0.81 -13.57
C HIS A 445 -4.48 0.38 -12.60
N GLY A 446 -3.31 0.81 -12.14
CA GLY A 446 -3.13 1.94 -11.24
C GLY A 446 -3.73 3.24 -11.77
N ALA A 447 -3.55 3.52 -13.06
CA ALA A 447 -4.06 4.73 -13.71
C ALA A 447 -5.59 4.78 -13.72
N LEU A 448 -6.23 3.69 -14.16
CA LEU A 448 -7.70 3.57 -14.14
C LEU A 448 -8.24 3.68 -12.72
N ARG A 449 -7.58 3.01 -11.77
CA ARG A 449 -7.99 2.96 -10.38
C ARG A 449 -7.89 4.32 -9.69
N LEU A 450 -6.77 5.03 -9.85
CA LEU A 450 -6.61 6.36 -9.28
C LEU A 450 -7.55 7.38 -9.94
N ALA A 451 -7.77 7.28 -11.25
CA ALA A 451 -8.75 8.11 -11.96
C ALA A 451 -10.18 7.86 -11.45
N ALA A 452 -10.56 6.60 -11.22
CA ALA A 452 -11.87 6.24 -10.68
C ALA A 452 -12.04 6.64 -9.21
N LEU A 453 -11.00 6.55 -8.39
CA LEU A 453 -11.04 6.97 -6.97
C LEU A 453 -11.02 8.50 -6.81
N HIS A 454 -10.41 9.22 -7.76
CA HIS A 454 -10.24 10.67 -7.72
C HIS A 454 -10.66 11.33 -9.05
N PRO A 455 -11.94 11.21 -9.45
CA PRO A 455 -12.41 11.71 -10.74
C PRO A 455 -12.43 13.24 -10.84
N ASP A 456 -12.15 13.94 -9.73
CA ASP A 456 -11.99 15.38 -9.65
C ASP A 456 -10.52 15.84 -9.67
N ARG A 457 -9.56 14.96 -9.97
CA ARG A 457 -8.13 15.28 -10.05
C ARG A 457 -7.50 15.16 -11.43
N PHE A 458 -8.14 14.43 -12.34
CA PHE A 458 -7.57 14.09 -13.64
C PHE A 458 -8.52 14.47 -14.76
N ALA A 459 -8.02 15.21 -15.75
CA ALA A 459 -8.74 15.57 -16.97
C ALA A 459 -8.92 14.37 -17.92
N ALA A 460 -7.97 13.44 -17.92
CA ALA A 460 -8.00 12.23 -18.71
C ALA A 460 -7.14 11.12 -18.11
N THR A 461 -7.47 9.86 -18.44
CA THR A 461 -6.71 8.67 -18.09
C THR A 461 -6.43 7.79 -19.32
N ALA A 462 -5.27 7.15 -19.37
CA ALA A 462 -4.96 6.12 -20.36
C ALA A 462 -4.48 4.81 -19.70
N ALA A 463 -4.99 3.68 -20.19
CA ALA A 463 -4.58 2.36 -19.75
C ALA A 463 -4.09 1.54 -20.95
N VAL A 464 -2.85 1.08 -20.87
CA VAL A 464 -2.26 0.17 -21.87
C VAL A 464 -2.14 -1.21 -21.23
N ASP A 465 -2.83 -2.21 -21.77
CA ASP A 465 -2.85 -3.58 -21.23
C ASP A 465 -3.16 -3.64 -19.72
N GLY A 466 -4.00 -2.73 -19.22
CA GLY A 466 -4.38 -2.64 -17.81
C GLY A 466 -5.43 -3.69 -17.42
N TRP A 467 -5.36 -4.19 -16.19
CA TRP A 467 -6.35 -5.09 -15.61
C TRP A 467 -7.30 -4.34 -14.65
N LEU A 468 -8.52 -4.85 -14.45
CA LEU A 468 -9.55 -4.19 -13.65
C LEU A 468 -9.54 -4.62 -12.19
N ASP A 469 -9.53 -5.92 -11.92
CA ASP A 469 -9.40 -6.45 -10.56
C ASP A 469 -8.75 -7.85 -10.53
N TYR A 470 -8.35 -8.30 -9.34
CA TYR A 470 -7.73 -9.60 -9.09
C TYR A 470 -8.63 -10.81 -9.38
N PHE A 471 -9.95 -10.64 -9.31
CA PHE A 471 -10.92 -11.71 -9.56
C PHE A 471 -11.00 -12.02 -11.06
N LEU A 472 -11.06 -10.99 -11.89
CA LEU A 472 -11.06 -11.08 -13.34
C LEU A 472 -9.67 -11.38 -13.91
N TYR A 473 -8.60 -11.06 -13.17
CA TYR A 473 -7.22 -11.28 -13.60
C TYR A 473 -6.73 -12.72 -13.39
N GLY A 474 -7.59 -13.62 -12.87
CA GLY A 474 -7.28 -15.04 -12.76
C GLY A 474 -6.37 -15.40 -11.59
N THR A 475 -6.39 -14.59 -10.52
CA THR A 475 -5.52 -14.81 -9.36
C THR A 475 -6.23 -15.63 -8.27
N SER A 476 -5.46 -16.25 -7.38
CA SER A 476 -5.94 -17.14 -6.30
C SER A 476 -6.68 -16.39 -5.18
N MET A 477 -7.74 -15.66 -5.52
CA MET A 477 -8.68 -15.09 -4.57
C MET A 477 -9.57 -16.21 -3.99
N PRO A 478 -10.01 -16.12 -2.74
CA PRO A 478 -10.96 -17.06 -2.18
C PRO A 478 -12.27 -17.05 -2.98
N ALA A 479 -12.68 -18.20 -3.49
CA ALA A 479 -13.99 -18.40 -4.10
C ALA A 479 -14.74 -19.49 -3.30
N TRP A 480 -15.66 -19.05 -2.45
CA TRP A 480 -16.54 -19.93 -1.70
C TRP A 480 -17.91 -19.96 -2.38
N SER A 481 -18.37 -21.14 -2.82
CA SER A 481 -19.66 -21.30 -3.51
C SER A 481 -20.86 -21.06 -2.59
N GLN A 482 -20.70 -21.35 -1.30
CA GLN A 482 -21.68 -21.10 -0.24
C GLN A 482 -20.94 -20.57 0.99
N PRO A 483 -20.59 -19.27 1.02
CA PRO A 483 -19.84 -18.71 2.13
C PRO A 483 -20.67 -18.71 3.42
N ASP A 484 -20.05 -19.06 4.54
CA ASP A 484 -20.62 -18.76 5.86
C ASP A 484 -20.52 -17.25 6.17
N ARG A 485 -21.13 -16.78 7.26
CA ARG A 485 -21.15 -15.35 7.62
C ARG A 485 -19.76 -14.72 7.78
N VAL A 486 -18.78 -15.50 8.25
CA VAL A 486 -17.40 -15.00 8.38
C VAL A 486 -16.77 -14.88 6.99
N GLN A 487 -16.96 -15.88 6.14
CA GLN A 487 -16.48 -15.89 4.76
C GLN A 487 -17.12 -14.76 3.94
N GLU A 488 -18.42 -14.50 4.08
CA GLU A 488 -19.11 -13.35 3.46
C GLU A 488 -18.47 -12.02 3.88
N LEU A 489 -18.15 -11.88 5.17
CA LEU A 489 -17.48 -10.70 5.70
C LEU A 489 -16.07 -10.53 5.10
N LEU A 490 -15.32 -11.62 4.98
CA LEU A 490 -13.99 -11.60 4.35
C LEU A 490 -14.06 -11.26 2.85
N LEU A 491 -15.09 -11.72 2.13
CA LEU A 491 -15.32 -11.32 0.74
C LEU A 491 -15.62 -9.81 0.65
N ALA A 492 -16.42 -9.27 1.56
CA ALA A 492 -16.71 -7.84 1.62
C ALA A 492 -15.47 -6.99 1.91
N CYS A 493 -14.47 -7.50 2.66
CA CYS A 493 -13.17 -6.83 2.79
C CYS A 493 -12.49 -6.60 1.42
N GLY A 494 -12.72 -7.49 0.45
CA GLY A 494 -12.16 -7.41 -0.90
C GLY A 494 -12.81 -6.35 -1.80
N ASN A 495 -13.95 -5.76 -1.42
CA ASN A 495 -14.60 -4.73 -2.23
C ASN A 495 -13.72 -3.50 -2.47
N ASP A 496 -12.81 -3.21 -1.54
CA ASP A 496 -11.77 -2.19 -1.70
C ASP A 496 -10.93 -2.36 -2.95
N GLN A 497 -10.81 -3.57 -3.51
CA GLN A 497 -9.95 -3.90 -4.65
C GLN A 497 -10.71 -3.95 -5.98
N ARG A 498 -12.04 -3.86 -5.96
CA ARG A 498 -12.86 -4.02 -7.16
C ARG A 498 -13.02 -2.69 -7.89
N LEU A 499 -12.41 -2.59 -9.07
CA LEU A 499 -12.58 -1.45 -9.96
C LEU A 499 -13.94 -1.40 -10.69
N PRO A 500 -14.55 -2.51 -11.15
CA PRO A 500 -15.77 -2.45 -11.96
C PRO A 500 -16.92 -1.61 -11.35
N PRO A 501 -17.22 -1.70 -10.03
CA PRO A 501 -18.25 -0.87 -9.40
C PRO A 501 -17.98 0.65 -9.41
N LEU A 502 -16.74 1.06 -9.74
CA LEU A 502 -16.28 2.44 -9.79
C LEU A 502 -16.16 3.00 -11.21
N LEU A 503 -16.37 2.20 -12.26
CA LEU A 503 -16.21 2.67 -13.65
C LEU A 503 -17.10 3.88 -13.98
N GLY A 504 -18.29 3.98 -13.37
CA GLY A 504 -19.17 5.14 -13.52
C GLY A 504 -18.52 6.46 -13.07
N ASN A 505 -17.53 6.42 -12.17
CA ASN A 505 -16.79 7.61 -11.76
C ASN A 505 -15.91 8.17 -12.89
N LEU A 506 -15.64 7.40 -13.95
CA LEU A 506 -14.83 7.84 -15.09
C LEU A 506 -15.59 8.77 -16.05
N ALA A 507 -16.92 8.83 -15.97
CA ALA A 507 -17.76 9.64 -16.85
C ALA A 507 -17.32 11.11 -17.08
N PRO A 508 -16.76 11.86 -16.10
CA PRO A 508 -16.38 13.25 -16.30
C PRO A 508 -14.97 13.47 -16.91
N LEU A 509 -14.18 12.41 -17.17
CA LEU A 509 -12.84 12.52 -17.74
C LEU A 509 -12.72 11.77 -19.07
N GLY A 510 -11.74 12.14 -19.89
CA GLY A 510 -11.44 11.37 -21.10
C GLY A 510 -10.80 10.03 -20.75
N VAL A 511 -11.24 8.94 -21.38
CA VAL A 511 -10.67 7.60 -21.14
C VAL A 511 -10.09 7.01 -22.41
N SER A 512 -8.80 6.70 -22.42
CA SER A 512 -8.15 5.96 -23.51
C SER A 512 -7.76 4.56 -23.08
N VAL A 513 -8.11 3.56 -23.88
CA VAL A 513 -7.80 2.15 -23.63
C VAL A 513 -7.05 1.61 -24.84
N GLN A 514 -5.83 1.14 -24.61
CA GLN A 514 -5.00 0.50 -25.63
C GLN A 514 -4.65 -0.92 -25.17
N CYS A 515 -4.61 -1.86 -26.11
CA CYS A 515 -4.22 -3.23 -25.82
C CYS A 515 -3.38 -3.84 -26.97
N ASP A 516 -2.32 -4.57 -26.62
CA ASP A 516 -1.62 -5.45 -27.57
C ASP A 516 -2.38 -6.79 -27.68
N PRO A 517 -2.91 -7.15 -28.86
CA PRO A 517 -3.63 -8.41 -29.04
C PRO A 517 -2.76 -9.67 -28.81
N ARG A 518 -1.43 -9.53 -28.69
CA ARG A 518 -0.48 -10.59 -28.32
C ARG A 518 -0.22 -10.68 -26.82
N ALA A 519 -0.70 -9.70 -26.02
CA ALA A 519 -0.58 -9.74 -24.56
C ALA A 519 -1.28 -10.98 -23.99
N PRO A 520 -0.97 -11.39 -22.74
CA PRO A 520 -1.67 -12.48 -22.07
C PRO A 520 -3.20 -12.37 -22.21
N ALA A 521 -3.87 -13.47 -22.56
CA ALA A 521 -5.29 -13.47 -22.89
C ALA A 521 -6.19 -12.82 -21.81
N ALA A 522 -5.80 -12.95 -20.54
CA ALA A 522 -6.48 -12.30 -19.42
C ALA A 522 -6.49 -10.77 -19.54
N LEU A 523 -5.37 -10.14 -19.93
CA LEU A 523 -5.26 -8.68 -20.11
C LEU A 523 -6.07 -8.19 -21.32
N VAL A 524 -6.03 -8.94 -22.42
CA VAL A 524 -6.84 -8.64 -23.61
C VAL A 524 -8.33 -8.69 -23.27
N GLN A 525 -8.76 -9.72 -22.53
CA GLN A 525 -10.14 -9.87 -22.09
C GLN A 525 -10.58 -8.75 -21.14
N GLN A 526 -9.71 -8.31 -20.21
CA GLN A 526 -9.97 -7.19 -19.32
C GLN A 526 -10.16 -5.87 -20.09
N SER A 527 -9.30 -5.60 -21.09
CA SER A 527 -9.39 -4.41 -21.94
C SER A 527 -10.68 -4.39 -22.77
N ARG A 528 -11.09 -5.54 -23.32
CA ARG A 528 -12.37 -5.68 -24.03
C ARG A 528 -13.58 -5.55 -23.11
N THR A 529 -13.48 -6.04 -21.87
CA THR A 529 -14.52 -5.89 -20.83
C THR A 529 -14.68 -4.42 -20.46
N LEU A 530 -13.58 -3.69 -20.26
CA LEU A 530 -13.60 -2.25 -20.02
C LEU A 530 -14.24 -1.49 -21.18
N ARG A 531 -13.87 -1.80 -22.42
CA ARG A 531 -14.49 -1.21 -23.61
C ARG A 531 -16.00 -1.42 -23.64
N ALA A 532 -16.46 -2.65 -23.39
CA ALA A 532 -17.88 -2.97 -23.36
C ALA A 532 -18.60 -2.12 -22.30
N ALA A 533 -18.08 -2.07 -21.07
CA ALA A 533 -18.66 -1.26 -19.99
C ALA A 533 -18.69 0.24 -20.32
N LEU A 534 -17.59 0.80 -20.85
CA LEU A 534 -17.55 2.22 -21.24
C LEU A 534 -18.53 2.55 -22.37
N SER A 535 -18.74 1.63 -23.32
CA SER A 535 -19.67 1.86 -24.44
C SER A 535 -21.13 2.03 -24.03
N GLU A 536 -21.50 1.61 -22.81
CA GLU A 536 -22.86 1.75 -22.30
C GLU A 536 -23.19 3.18 -21.83
N PHE A 537 -22.20 3.97 -21.40
CA PHE A 537 -22.45 5.27 -20.77
C PHE A 537 -21.45 6.39 -21.10
N HIS A 538 -20.25 6.08 -21.60
CA HIS A 538 -19.15 7.03 -21.68
C HIS A 538 -19.11 7.77 -23.02
N ALA A 539 -19.12 9.11 -22.98
CA ALA A 539 -19.20 9.94 -24.19
C ALA A 539 -17.83 10.29 -24.81
N ASP A 540 -16.76 10.35 -24.01
CA ASP A 540 -15.40 10.72 -24.45
C ASP A 540 -14.39 9.60 -24.14
N PHE A 541 -14.53 8.44 -24.81
CA PHE A 541 -13.53 7.37 -24.70
C PHE A 541 -13.00 6.93 -26.07
N ALA A 542 -11.74 6.49 -26.08
CA ALA A 542 -11.06 5.90 -27.22
C ALA A 542 -10.61 4.47 -26.90
N TYR A 543 -10.69 3.59 -27.89
CA TYR A 543 -10.25 2.19 -27.78
C TYR A 543 -9.41 1.79 -28.99
N ARG A 544 -8.24 1.17 -28.76
CA ARG A 544 -7.36 0.68 -29.82
C ARG A 544 -6.78 -0.69 -29.46
N GLU A 545 -6.92 -1.67 -30.36
CA GLU A 545 -6.09 -2.87 -30.37
C GLU A 545 -4.97 -2.64 -31.40
N SER A 546 -3.72 -2.70 -30.97
CA SER A 546 -2.56 -2.44 -31.85
C SER A 546 -1.40 -3.31 -31.42
N LEU A 547 -0.60 -3.80 -32.37
CA LEU A 547 0.53 -4.70 -32.12
C LEU A 547 1.68 -4.09 -31.29
N GLY A 548 1.54 -2.91 -30.66
CA GLY A 548 2.53 -2.41 -29.70
C GLY A 548 3.92 -2.06 -30.25
N ASP A 549 4.24 -2.43 -31.50
CA ASP A 549 5.53 -2.21 -32.15
C ASP A 549 5.87 -0.70 -32.32
N GLU A 550 4.92 0.19 -32.01
CA GLU A 550 5.05 1.65 -31.99
C GLU A 550 5.67 2.17 -30.67
N ASN A 551 5.77 1.34 -29.61
CA ASN A 551 6.16 1.74 -28.26
C ASN A 551 7.35 0.88 -27.74
N PRO A 552 8.47 1.48 -27.31
CA PRO A 552 9.56 0.73 -26.68
C PRO A 552 9.09 0.04 -25.38
N ALA A 553 9.53 -1.20 -25.15
CA ALA A 553 9.21 -1.95 -23.94
C ALA A 553 9.64 -1.16 -22.67
N GLY A 554 8.69 -0.95 -21.75
CA GLY A 554 8.93 -0.24 -20.49
C GLY A 554 8.94 1.29 -20.61
N SER A 555 8.70 1.86 -21.80
CA SER A 555 8.50 3.29 -21.98
C SER A 555 7.03 3.66 -21.74
N PRO A 556 6.71 4.82 -21.12
CA PRO A 556 5.38 5.38 -21.14
C PRO A 556 5.17 6.10 -22.47
N ALA A 557 5.94 5.78 -23.53
CA ALA A 557 5.65 6.12 -24.90
C ALA A 557 4.27 5.52 -25.21
N LEU A 558 3.27 6.26 -24.77
CA LEU A 558 1.95 6.25 -25.29
C LEU A 558 2.12 6.60 -26.77
N SER A 559 1.32 5.96 -27.63
CA SER A 559 1.27 6.39 -29.02
C SER A 559 1.01 7.90 -29.09
N ALA A 560 1.46 8.55 -30.16
CA ALA A 560 1.27 9.99 -30.33
C ALA A 560 -0.21 10.39 -30.16
N ASP A 561 -1.12 9.53 -30.61
CA ASP A 561 -2.57 9.71 -30.46
C ASP A 561 -3.03 9.68 -29.00
N VAL A 562 -2.53 8.75 -28.19
CA VAL A 562 -2.90 8.66 -26.77
C VAL A 562 -2.30 9.83 -25.99
N THR A 563 -1.07 10.22 -26.31
CA THR A 563 -0.45 11.43 -25.74
C THR A 563 -1.26 12.69 -26.07
N ALA A 564 -1.63 12.86 -27.35
CA ALA A 564 -2.47 13.97 -27.79
C ALA A 564 -3.87 13.92 -27.13
N PHE A 565 -4.44 12.73 -26.97
CA PHE A 565 -5.70 12.54 -26.27
C PHE A 565 -5.61 13.06 -24.84
N LEU A 566 -4.60 12.63 -24.07
CA LEU A 566 -4.44 13.04 -22.68
C LEU A 566 -4.17 14.54 -22.52
N THR A 567 -3.28 15.09 -23.34
CA THR A 567 -2.78 16.47 -23.18
C THR A 567 -3.71 17.56 -23.72
N SER A 568 -4.69 17.19 -24.56
CA SER A 568 -5.69 18.11 -25.12
C SER A 568 -6.92 18.35 -24.22
N ARG A 569 -7.05 17.62 -23.10
CA ARG A 569 -8.22 17.66 -22.23
C ARG A 569 -7.95 18.50 -20.99
N GLN A 570 -9.02 19.11 -20.48
CA GLN A 570 -8.99 19.96 -19.30
C GLN A 570 -10.10 19.56 -18.33
N LEU A 571 -9.75 19.54 -17.05
CA LEU A 571 -10.68 19.30 -15.97
C LEU A 571 -11.56 20.54 -15.77
N PRO A 572 -12.90 20.43 -15.83
CA PRO A 572 -13.76 21.58 -15.60
C PRO A 572 -13.59 22.14 -14.18
N PRO A 573 -13.71 23.46 -13.99
CA PRO A 573 -13.73 24.06 -12.66
C PRO A 573 -14.97 23.62 -11.88
N ASP A 574 -14.86 23.52 -10.55
CA ASP A 574 -15.95 23.06 -9.69
C ASP A 574 -17.25 23.88 -9.87
N ALA A 575 -17.13 25.17 -10.18
CA ALA A 575 -18.25 26.09 -10.41
C ALA A 575 -19.06 25.78 -11.69
N SER A 576 -18.54 24.98 -12.62
CA SER A 576 -19.26 24.62 -13.86
C SER A 576 -19.84 23.20 -13.84
N VAL A 577 -19.74 22.48 -12.71
CA VAL A 577 -20.16 21.07 -12.61
C VAL A 577 -21.43 20.97 -11.77
N ASP A 578 -22.59 21.12 -12.40
CA ASP A 578 -23.90 21.10 -11.74
C ASP A 578 -24.32 19.72 -11.26
N LEU A 579 -23.89 18.68 -11.98
CA LEU A 579 -24.21 17.29 -11.69
C LEU A 579 -22.93 16.52 -11.39
N LEU A 580 -22.97 15.70 -10.33
CA LEU A 580 -21.94 14.70 -10.06
C LEU A 580 -22.55 13.36 -9.65
N SER A 581 -21.82 12.30 -9.95
CA SER A 581 -22.04 10.94 -9.43
C SER A 581 -20.70 10.42 -8.93
N PHE A 582 -20.68 9.85 -7.74
CA PHE A 582 -19.46 9.38 -7.10
C PHE A 582 -19.72 8.13 -6.26
N ALA A 583 -18.94 7.08 -6.53
CA ALA A 583 -18.88 5.87 -5.73
C ALA A 583 -17.50 5.70 -5.08
N THR A 584 -17.46 5.09 -3.90
CA THR A 584 -16.22 4.72 -3.23
C THR A 584 -16.41 3.44 -2.43
N PRO A 585 -15.45 2.49 -2.44
CA PRO A 585 -15.58 1.27 -1.65
C PRO A 585 -15.53 1.55 -0.15
N ASN A 586 -14.77 2.56 0.27
CA ASN A 586 -14.84 3.12 1.60
C ASN A 586 -14.27 4.55 1.63
N PRO A 587 -14.74 5.42 2.54
CA PRO A 587 -14.25 6.80 2.64
C PRO A 587 -12.76 6.96 2.96
N GLY A 588 -12.09 5.93 3.46
CA GLY A 588 -10.64 5.97 3.75
C GLY A 588 -9.77 5.90 2.50
N LEU A 589 -10.25 5.27 1.43
CA LEU A 589 -9.57 5.26 0.13
C LEU A 589 -9.79 6.58 -0.61
N ALA A 590 -11.06 6.99 -0.74
CA ALA A 590 -11.45 8.28 -1.32
C ALA A 590 -12.80 8.72 -0.74
N ALA A 591 -12.86 9.93 -0.18
CA ALA A 591 -14.07 10.47 0.45
C ALA A 591 -14.72 11.60 -0.34
N ARG A 592 -13.95 12.33 -1.16
CA ARG A 592 -14.38 13.59 -1.79
C ARG A 592 -14.39 13.44 -3.30
N CYS A 593 -15.45 13.96 -3.90
CA CYS A 593 -15.51 14.30 -5.31
C CYS A 593 -16.12 15.70 -5.40
N ARG A 594 -15.34 16.68 -5.87
CA ARG A 594 -15.79 18.08 -6.01
C ARG A 594 -16.35 18.62 -4.70
N TRP A 595 -17.53 19.23 -4.73
CA TRP A 595 -18.18 19.87 -3.59
C TRP A 595 -18.92 18.90 -2.65
N VAL A 596 -18.80 17.59 -2.84
CA VAL A 596 -19.39 16.57 -1.97
C VAL A 596 -18.33 15.70 -1.30
N THR A 597 -18.52 15.36 -0.03
CA THR A 597 -17.66 14.44 0.72
C THR A 597 -18.50 13.44 1.52
N ILE A 598 -18.25 12.16 1.33
CA ILE A 598 -18.78 11.05 2.12
C ILE A 598 -17.94 10.95 3.39
N LEU A 599 -18.54 11.22 4.55
CA LEU A 599 -17.85 11.20 5.84
C LEU A 599 -17.79 9.79 6.44
N ALA A 600 -18.83 8.97 6.24
CA ALA A 600 -18.90 7.60 6.75
C ALA A 600 -19.93 6.76 5.98
N ALA A 601 -19.71 5.44 5.98
CA ALA A 601 -20.65 4.43 5.47
C ALA A 601 -21.66 4.01 6.56
N GLN A 602 -22.82 3.48 6.16
CA GLN A 602 -23.75 2.81 7.09
C GLN A 602 -23.25 1.38 7.39
N ASP A 603 -22.97 0.63 6.33
CA ASP A 603 -22.46 -0.72 6.30
C ASP A 603 -21.02 -0.72 5.78
N PRO A 604 -20.02 -0.81 6.68
CA PRO A 604 -18.63 -0.97 6.29
C PRO A 604 -18.41 -2.24 5.44
N GLY A 605 -17.49 -2.14 4.49
CA GLY A 605 -17.19 -3.21 3.52
C GLY A 605 -18.05 -3.15 2.26
N GLU A 606 -19.12 -2.37 2.22
CA GLU A 606 -19.93 -2.15 1.01
C GLU A 606 -19.66 -0.77 0.39
N PHE A 607 -19.86 -0.65 -0.92
CA PHE A 607 -19.68 0.61 -1.64
C PHE A 607 -20.64 1.69 -1.13
N CYS A 608 -20.12 2.91 -1.00
CA CYS A 608 -20.92 4.12 -0.80
C CYS A 608 -21.14 4.80 -2.14
N ARG A 609 -22.35 5.31 -2.41
CA ARG A 609 -22.64 6.12 -3.61
C ARG A 609 -23.35 7.40 -3.28
N VAL A 610 -23.02 8.46 -4.01
CA VAL A 610 -23.72 9.74 -3.98
C VAL A 610 -23.93 10.26 -5.40
N GLY A 611 -25.16 10.61 -5.73
CA GLY A 611 -25.49 11.48 -6.87
C GLY A 611 -25.94 12.84 -6.35
N ALA A 612 -25.40 13.94 -6.89
CA ALA A 612 -25.77 15.27 -6.45
C ALA A 612 -25.95 16.24 -7.61
N ALA A 613 -26.94 17.12 -7.48
CA ALA A 613 -27.25 18.19 -8.43
C ALA A 613 -27.33 19.53 -7.69
N CYS A 614 -26.70 20.57 -8.23
CA CYS A 614 -26.73 21.93 -7.72
C CYS A 614 -27.30 22.88 -8.78
N ASP A 615 -28.28 23.68 -8.40
CA ASP A 615 -28.76 24.83 -9.16
C ASP A 615 -28.31 26.09 -8.42
N ASP A 616 -27.29 26.77 -8.97
CA ASP A 616 -26.67 27.92 -8.34
C ASP A 616 -27.61 29.14 -8.29
N ALA A 617 -28.48 29.30 -9.30
CA ALA A 617 -29.44 30.40 -9.38
C ALA A 617 -30.59 30.21 -8.39
N ALA A 618 -31.13 29.00 -8.30
CA ALA A 618 -32.17 28.64 -7.33
C ALA A 618 -31.61 28.30 -5.95
N ARG A 619 -30.28 28.32 -5.77
CA ARG A 619 -29.57 27.93 -4.53
C ARG A 619 -30.06 26.60 -3.96
N THR A 620 -30.30 25.65 -4.84
CA THR A 620 -30.93 24.37 -4.52
C THR A 620 -29.96 23.22 -4.76
N ILE A 621 -29.77 22.37 -3.76
CA ILE A 621 -28.92 21.17 -3.84
C ILE A 621 -29.80 19.94 -3.60
N ARG A 622 -29.72 18.98 -4.51
CA ARG A 622 -30.41 17.68 -4.38
C ARG A 622 -29.38 16.57 -4.33
N VAL A 623 -29.49 15.68 -3.37
CA VAL A 623 -28.55 14.58 -3.16
C VAL A 623 -29.32 13.27 -3.04
N GLY A 624 -28.88 12.22 -3.72
CA GLY A 624 -29.31 10.84 -3.47
C GLY A 624 -28.13 10.02 -2.99
N THR A 625 -28.36 9.15 -2.02
CA THR A 625 -27.30 8.38 -1.35
C THR A 625 -27.60 6.88 -1.31
N GLU A 626 -26.54 6.07 -1.34
CA GLU A 626 -26.57 4.64 -1.08
C GLU A 626 -25.45 4.32 -0.09
N ASN A 627 -25.78 3.62 1.00
CA ASN A 627 -24.84 3.27 2.06
C ASN A 627 -24.05 4.46 2.68
N VAL A 628 -24.65 5.65 2.77
CA VAL A 628 -23.99 6.83 3.38
C VAL A 628 -24.59 7.15 4.74
N ALA A 629 -23.74 7.20 5.77
CA ALA A 629 -24.13 7.60 7.13
C ALA A 629 -23.85 9.08 7.40
N GLY A 630 -22.84 9.66 6.74
CA GLY A 630 -22.45 11.05 6.92
C GLY A 630 -22.06 11.71 5.62
N LEU A 631 -22.53 12.94 5.42
CA LEU A 631 -22.31 13.72 4.21
C LEU A 631 -21.82 15.13 4.58
N ARG A 632 -20.88 15.66 3.80
CA ARG A 632 -20.50 17.07 3.81
C ARG A 632 -20.68 17.66 2.42
N ILE A 633 -21.30 18.83 2.36
CA ILE A 633 -21.52 19.60 1.14
C ILE A 633 -20.76 20.93 1.29
N ASP A 634 -19.77 21.17 0.44
CA ASP A 634 -18.99 22.40 0.40
C ASP A 634 -19.74 23.45 -0.45
N LEU A 635 -20.08 24.60 0.15
CA LEU A 635 -20.90 25.65 -0.47
C LEU A 635 -20.09 26.69 -1.25
N GLY A 636 -18.79 26.48 -1.43
CA GLY A 636 -17.87 27.47 -2.01
C GLY A 636 -18.22 27.91 -3.44
N ARG A 637 -19.01 27.12 -4.17
CA ARG A 637 -19.53 27.47 -5.50
C ARG A 637 -20.67 28.49 -5.47
N LEU A 638 -21.39 28.60 -4.36
CA LEU A 638 -22.55 29.49 -4.22
C LEU A 638 -22.12 30.87 -3.73
N ALA A 639 -22.80 31.92 -4.22
CA ALA A 639 -22.64 33.26 -3.68
C ALA A 639 -22.96 33.28 -2.16
N PRO A 640 -22.15 33.94 -1.32
CA PRO A 640 -22.34 33.92 0.11
C PRO A 640 -23.55 34.74 0.60
N GLY A 641 -24.04 34.41 1.80
CA GLY A 641 -24.96 35.26 2.57
C GLY A 641 -26.44 34.86 2.51
N ALA A 642 -26.91 34.18 1.47
CA ALA A 642 -28.31 33.73 1.38
C ALA A 642 -28.49 32.26 1.83
N PRO A 643 -29.66 31.86 2.34
CA PRO A 643 -29.97 30.47 2.64
C PRO A 643 -29.80 29.54 1.43
N VAL A 644 -29.60 28.24 1.68
CA VAL A 644 -29.46 27.20 0.66
C VAL A 644 -30.52 26.14 0.91
N ALA A 645 -31.27 25.78 -0.12
CA ALA A 645 -32.28 24.74 -0.04
C ALA A 645 -31.64 23.38 -0.36
N VAL A 646 -31.76 22.40 0.54
CA VAL A 646 -31.16 21.06 0.36
C VAL A 646 -32.22 19.97 0.54
N SER A 647 -32.24 18.99 -0.36
CA SER A 647 -33.00 17.74 -0.22
C SER A 647 -32.06 16.54 -0.33
N ILE A 648 -32.15 15.60 0.61
CA ILE A 648 -31.34 14.37 0.61
C ILE A 648 -32.28 13.16 0.55
N ASP A 649 -32.02 12.23 -0.36
CA ASP A 649 -32.84 11.06 -0.66
C ASP A 649 -34.30 11.44 -0.99
N SER A 650 -35.27 10.83 -0.29
CA SER A 650 -36.70 11.12 -0.44
C SER A 650 -37.20 12.23 0.49
N GLU A 651 -36.32 12.88 1.26
CA GLU A 651 -36.73 13.96 2.15
C GLU A 651 -37.14 15.22 1.38
N PRO A 652 -38.12 15.99 1.88
CA PRO A 652 -38.53 17.23 1.26
C PRO A 652 -37.39 18.25 1.26
N LEU A 653 -37.42 19.15 0.28
CA LEU A 653 -36.51 20.28 0.21
C LEU A 653 -36.68 21.17 1.45
N ARG A 654 -35.57 21.43 2.18
CA ARG A 654 -35.54 22.27 3.38
C ARG A 654 -34.52 23.39 3.21
N GLU A 655 -34.85 24.58 3.70
CA GLU A 655 -33.92 25.72 3.71
C GLU A 655 -32.98 25.65 4.92
N PHE A 656 -31.70 25.86 4.65
CA PHE A 656 -30.66 25.94 5.67
C PHE A 656 -29.98 27.31 5.61
N PRO A 657 -29.74 27.95 6.77
CA PRO A 657 -29.08 29.24 6.80
C PRO A 657 -27.65 29.14 6.26
N TRP A 658 -27.15 30.24 5.68
CA TRP A 658 -25.76 30.32 5.27
C TRP A 658 -24.83 30.20 6.49
N PRO A 659 -23.79 29.35 6.48
CA PRO A 659 -22.87 29.23 7.61
C PRO A 659 -22.12 30.55 7.89
N GLU A 660 -22.34 31.14 9.07
CA GLU A 660 -21.61 32.32 9.58
C GLU A 660 -20.24 31.91 10.13
N GLY A 661 -19.18 32.69 9.80
CA GLY A 661 -17.80 32.32 10.16
C GLY A 661 -17.31 31.01 9.53
N GLY A 662 -16.06 30.62 9.78
CA GLY A 662 -15.50 29.31 9.40
C GLY A 662 -15.59 28.89 7.92
N ALA A 663 -15.42 27.59 7.69
CA ALA A 663 -15.46 26.99 6.35
C ALA A 663 -16.92 26.76 5.89
N LYS A 664 -17.24 27.24 4.68
CA LYS A 664 -18.59 27.29 4.08
C LYS A 664 -19.06 25.91 3.65
N GLN A 665 -19.61 25.15 4.59
CA GLN A 665 -20.04 23.78 4.37
C GLN A 665 -21.27 23.43 5.22
N LEU A 666 -22.08 22.49 4.73
CA LEU A 666 -23.14 21.84 5.50
C LEU A 666 -22.72 20.39 5.79
N ARG A 667 -23.08 19.87 6.96
CA ARG A 667 -22.78 18.50 7.37
C ARG A 667 -24.06 17.82 7.80
N PHE A 668 -24.32 16.65 7.24
CA PHE A 668 -25.51 15.87 7.52
C PHE A 668 -25.12 14.52 8.10
N LEU A 669 -25.89 14.09 9.08
CA LEU A 669 -25.78 12.80 9.73
C LEU A 669 -27.12 12.08 9.61
N ARG A 670 -27.07 10.82 9.16
CA ARG A 670 -28.24 9.95 9.15
C ARG A 670 -28.45 9.31 10.53
N ARG A 671 -29.64 9.47 11.11
CA ARG A 671 -30.08 8.85 12.37
C ARG A 671 -31.52 8.41 12.23
N ASN A 672 -31.83 7.15 12.59
CA ASN A 672 -33.18 6.59 12.51
C ASN A 672 -33.83 6.83 11.12
N ASP A 673 -33.06 6.58 10.06
CA ASP A 673 -33.46 6.82 8.66
C ASP A 673 -33.84 8.26 8.30
N GLN A 674 -33.34 9.24 9.05
CA GLN A 674 -33.53 10.67 8.78
C GLN A 674 -32.20 11.43 8.78
N TRP A 675 -32.08 12.39 7.88
CA TRP A 675 -30.95 13.30 7.75
C TRP A 675 -31.10 14.50 8.67
N GLN A 676 -30.09 14.71 9.50
CA GLN A 676 -30.02 15.81 10.45
C GLN A 676 -28.81 16.68 10.14
N LEU A 677 -29.00 17.99 10.05
CA LEU A 677 -27.90 18.94 9.99
C LEU A 677 -27.15 18.91 11.33
N VAL A 678 -25.83 18.76 11.27
CA VAL A 678 -24.95 18.79 12.45
C VAL A 678 -23.92 19.91 12.33
N PRO A 679 -23.63 20.67 13.41
CA PRO A 679 -22.66 21.76 13.35
C PRO A 679 -21.23 21.24 13.13
N ALA A 680 -20.90 20.06 13.66
CA ALA A 680 -19.60 19.42 13.52
C ALA A 680 -19.73 17.89 13.43
N TRP A 681 -18.79 17.27 12.71
CA TRP A 681 -18.66 15.81 12.71
C TRP A 681 -17.93 15.35 13.99
N PRO A 682 -18.54 14.50 14.83
CA PRO A 682 -17.97 14.13 16.14
C PRO A 682 -16.53 13.59 16.03
N GLN A 683 -15.61 14.13 16.81
CA GLN A 683 -14.18 13.77 16.76
C GLN A 683 -13.92 12.31 17.06
N ALA A 684 -14.71 11.67 17.92
CA ALA A 684 -14.56 10.27 18.28
C ALA A 684 -14.96 9.31 17.13
N TRP A 685 -15.84 9.72 16.21
CA TRP A 685 -16.46 8.82 15.24
C TRP A 685 -15.60 8.49 14.03
N LYS A 686 -15.87 7.36 13.38
CA LYS A 686 -15.29 7.01 12.09
C LYS A 686 -15.45 8.16 11.09
N ARG A 687 -14.43 8.31 10.27
CA ARG A 687 -14.24 9.41 9.32
C ARG A 687 -13.18 8.97 8.31
N PRO A 688 -13.03 9.65 7.17
CA PRO A 688 -12.11 9.24 6.11
C PRO A 688 -10.70 8.91 6.61
N GLN A 689 -10.14 9.71 7.52
CA GLN A 689 -8.77 9.52 8.01
C GLN A 689 -8.57 8.28 8.89
N ARG A 690 -9.65 7.59 9.30
CA ARG A 690 -9.63 6.44 10.21
C ARG A 690 -10.54 5.30 9.71
N SER A 691 -10.76 5.22 8.41
CA SER A 691 -11.45 4.12 7.73
C SER A 691 -10.45 3.27 6.95
N GLY A 692 -10.77 2.01 6.66
CA GLY A 692 -9.92 1.13 5.83
C GLY A 692 -9.43 -0.15 6.50
N GLY A 693 -10.05 -0.59 7.60
CA GLY A 693 -9.71 -1.84 8.27
C GLY A 693 -8.33 -1.81 8.95
N PHE A 694 -7.83 -2.98 9.37
CA PHE A 694 -6.58 -3.07 10.12
C PHE A 694 -5.37 -2.46 9.39
N ARG A 695 -5.27 -2.63 8.06
CA ARG A 695 -4.13 -2.14 7.27
C ARG A 695 -3.99 -0.61 7.26
N SER A 696 -5.06 0.13 7.53
CA SER A 696 -5.02 1.60 7.63
C SER A 696 -4.11 2.12 8.76
N VAL A 697 -3.74 1.26 9.72
CA VAL A 697 -2.78 1.62 10.78
C VAL A 697 -1.39 1.94 10.22
N TRP A 698 -1.05 1.49 9.02
CA TRP A 698 0.27 1.74 8.42
C TRP A 698 0.37 3.08 7.68
N ASP A 699 -0.74 3.79 7.46
CA ASP A 699 -0.82 4.92 6.52
C ASP A 699 -0.27 6.26 7.07
N ARG A 700 0.26 6.30 8.30
CA ARG A 700 0.58 7.57 8.98
C ARG A 700 1.68 7.45 10.04
N ARG A 701 2.91 7.75 9.63
CA ARG A 701 4.15 7.75 10.43
C ARG A 701 4.24 6.62 11.46
N ILE A 702 3.96 5.38 11.06
CA ILE A 702 3.73 4.24 11.98
C ILE A 702 4.91 3.93 12.94
N ALA A 703 4.63 3.55 14.21
CA ALA A 703 5.59 2.79 15.06
C ALA A 703 5.03 1.44 15.45
N LEU A 704 5.96 0.51 15.59
CA LEU A 704 5.78 -0.84 16.06
C LEU A 704 6.35 -0.90 17.47
N VAL A 705 5.46 -1.02 18.46
CA VAL A 705 5.80 -0.93 19.88
C VAL A 705 5.64 -2.30 20.50
N TYR A 706 6.75 -2.96 20.84
CA TYR A 706 6.73 -4.33 21.36
C TYR A 706 6.72 -4.37 22.89
N GLY A 707 5.95 -5.31 23.44
CA GLY A 707 5.82 -5.50 24.88
C GLY A 707 7.07 -6.08 25.53
N THR A 708 7.34 -5.66 26.76
CA THR A 708 8.47 -6.15 27.58
C THR A 708 8.04 -6.76 28.91
N GLN A 709 6.74 -6.79 29.20
CA GLN A 709 6.18 -7.19 30.50
C GLN A 709 5.74 -8.66 30.55
N GLY A 710 5.87 -9.40 29.44
CA GLY A 710 5.53 -10.81 29.37
C GLY A 710 6.62 -11.73 29.90
N THR A 711 6.42 -13.03 29.69
CA THR A 711 7.46 -14.05 29.87
C THR A 711 8.61 -13.84 28.88
N SER A 712 9.77 -14.48 29.13
CA SER A 712 10.93 -14.41 28.22
C SER A 712 10.57 -14.81 26.78
N GLU A 713 9.69 -15.80 26.60
CA GLU A 713 9.25 -16.25 25.28
C GLU A 713 8.30 -15.26 24.60
N GLU A 714 7.37 -14.66 25.35
CA GLU A 714 6.45 -13.64 24.84
C GLU A 714 7.20 -12.36 24.45
N ASN A 715 8.17 -11.94 25.27
CA ASN A 715 9.02 -10.78 24.98
C ASN A 715 9.91 -11.04 23.75
N ALA A 716 10.49 -12.24 23.65
CA ALA A 716 11.28 -12.64 22.49
C ALA A 716 10.44 -12.66 21.20
N TRP A 717 9.21 -13.17 21.27
CA TRP A 717 8.28 -13.09 20.14
C TRP A 717 7.92 -11.65 19.80
N ALA A 718 7.60 -10.79 20.78
CA ALA A 718 7.12 -9.44 20.52
C ALA A 718 8.16 -8.60 19.77
N VAL A 719 9.44 -8.65 20.19
CA VAL A 719 10.52 -7.97 19.47
C VAL A 719 10.77 -8.59 18.10
N ALA A 720 10.75 -9.92 17.99
CA ALA A 720 10.96 -10.62 16.73
C ALA A 720 9.88 -10.30 15.69
N LYS A 721 8.61 -10.30 16.10
CA LYS A 721 7.47 -10.02 15.23
C LYS A 721 7.40 -8.55 14.81
N ALA A 722 7.65 -7.62 15.73
CA ALA A 722 7.73 -6.20 15.41
C ALA A 722 8.87 -5.91 14.41
N ARG A 723 10.05 -6.53 14.62
CA ARG A 723 11.16 -6.47 13.67
C ARG A 723 10.76 -7.07 12.33
N PHE A 724 10.22 -8.29 12.32
CA PHE A 724 9.83 -8.99 11.09
C PHE A 724 8.85 -8.18 10.25
N ASP A 725 7.85 -7.53 10.85
CA ASP A 725 6.91 -6.67 10.12
C ASP A 725 7.58 -5.40 9.56
N ALA A 726 8.49 -4.78 10.31
CA ALA A 726 9.28 -3.66 9.82
C ALA A 726 10.16 -4.07 8.63
N GLU A 727 10.80 -5.24 8.72
CA GLU A 727 11.62 -5.81 7.64
C GLU A 727 10.76 -6.12 6.40
N GLN A 728 9.59 -6.73 6.57
CA GLN A 728 8.66 -6.99 5.45
C GLN A 728 8.19 -5.70 4.79
N PHE A 729 7.85 -4.68 5.58
CA PHE A 729 7.46 -3.36 5.05
C PHE A 729 8.64 -2.66 4.35
N LEU A 730 9.87 -2.82 4.86
CA LEU A 730 11.09 -2.33 4.22
C LEU A 730 11.31 -3.00 2.85
N VAL A 731 11.31 -4.34 2.78
CA VAL A 731 11.55 -5.06 1.51
C VAL A 731 10.46 -4.76 0.50
N ARG A 732 9.19 -4.91 0.89
CA ARG A 732 8.07 -4.81 -0.04
C ARG A 732 7.71 -3.37 -0.40
N GLY A 733 7.89 -2.45 0.54
CA GLY A 733 7.41 -1.08 0.41
C GLY A 733 8.48 0.01 0.48
N GLY A 734 9.75 -0.33 0.70
CA GLY A 734 10.80 0.66 0.93
C GLY A 734 10.61 1.45 2.22
N GLY A 735 9.87 0.90 3.17
CA GLY A 735 9.39 1.64 4.34
C GLY A 735 10.42 1.89 5.43
N ALA A 736 10.09 2.81 6.35
CA ALA A 736 10.99 3.28 7.42
C ALA A 736 10.36 3.25 8.83
N ALA A 737 9.54 2.23 9.12
CA ALA A 737 8.82 2.10 10.39
C ALA A 737 9.75 2.19 11.62
N LEU A 738 9.31 2.94 12.64
CA LEU A 738 9.99 2.97 13.94
C LEU A 738 9.65 1.69 14.71
N VAL A 739 10.66 1.00 15.25
CA VAL A 739 10.47 -0.13 16.17
C VAL A 739 11.03 0.27 17.53
N ALA A 740 10.23 0.14 18.59
CA ALA A 740 10.61 0.56 19.94
C ALA A 740 10.04 -0.38 21.01
N ALA A 741 10.76 -0.52 22.13
CA ALA A 741 10.22 -1.14 23.33
C ALA A 741 9.10 -0.26 23.92
N ASP A 742 8.07 -0.90 24.47
CA ASP A 742 6.95 -0.23 25.13
C ASP A 742 7.37 0.70 26.28
N GLU A 743 8.34 0.30 27.10
CA GLU A 743 8.83 1.09 28.24
C GLU A 743 9.63 2.34 27.83
N GLN A 744 10.18 2.34 26.61
CA GLN A 744 10.98 3.44 26.05
C GLN A 744 10.16 4.33 25.11
N PHE A 745 8.94 3.92 24.76
CA PHE A 745 8.11 4.62 23.81
C PHE A 745 7.26 5.70 24.47
N ASP A 746 7.48 6.95 24.10
CA ASP A 746 6.62 8.06 24.49
C ASP A 746 5.38 8.15 23.59
N ALA A 747 4.26 7.67 24.11
CA ALA A 747 2.97 7.72 23.44
C ALA A 747 2.34 9.12 23.36
N ASP A 748 2.92 10.16 23.97
CA ASP A 748 2.44 11.54 23.82
C ASP A 748 3.27 12.37 22.84
N GLY A 749 4.54 12.01 22.61
CA GLY A 749 5.50 12.82 21.88
C GLY A 749 5.10 13.21 20.45
N ASP A 750 4.27 12.40 19.78
CA ASP A 750 3.58 12.79 18.53
C ASP A 750 2.18 12.16 18.54
N PRO A 751 1.10 12.90 18.86
CA PRO A 751 -0.27 12.37 18.96
C PRO A 751 -0.91 12.02 17.59
N HIS A 752 -0.29 12.42 16.48
CA HIS A 752 -0.86 12.28 15.14
C HIS A 752 -0.24 11.16 14.30
N ARG A 753 0.66 10.36 14.85
CA ARG A 753 1.14 9.12 14.23
C ARG A 753 0.30 7.89 14.61
N ASN A 754 0.32 6.88 13.77
CA ASN A 754 -0.26 5.59 14.08
C ASN A 754 0.71 4.73 14.92
N ILE A 755 0.15 3.79 15.67
CA ILE A 755 0.90 2.87 16.54
C ILE A 755 0.36 1.45 16.34
N VAL A 756 1.24 0.44 16.25
CA VAL A 756 0.88 -0.98 16.38
C VAL A 756 1.53 -1.50 17.66
N LEU A 757 0.70 -2.04 18.56
CA LEU A 757 1.18 -2.74 19.75
C LEU A 757 1.41 -4.22 19.43
N TYR A 758 2.56 -4.76 19.83
CA TYR A 758 2.85 -6.19 19.80
C TYR A 758 2.82 -6.72 21.23
N GLY A 759 1.96 -7.71 21.48
CA GLY A 759 1.62 -8.19 22.82
C GLY A 759 0.15 -7.90 23.17
N ASN A 760 -0.19 -8.08 24.44
CA ASN A 760 -1.56 -7.94 24.96
C ASN A 760 -1.58 -7.00 26.18
N ALA A 761 -2.73 -6.88 26.85
CA ALA A 761 -2.90 -5.97 27.98
C ALA A 761 -2.06 -6.31 29.21
N ASP A 762 -1.54 -7.53 29.30
CA ASP A 762 -0.69 -8.00 30.39
C ASP A 762 0.81 -7.92 30.01
N THR A 763 1.14 -7.98 28.71
CA THR A 763 2.53 -8.05 28.22
C THR A 763 3.07 -6.74 27.61
N ASN A 764 2.20 -5.78 27.28
CA ASN A 764 2.57 -4.49 26.71
C ASN A 764 2.07 -3.33 27.57
N SER A 765 2.99 -2.61 28.20
CA SER A 765 2.71 -1.52 29.15
C SER A 765 1.92 -0.35 28.55
N GLN A 766 2.02 -0.13 27.23
CA GLN A 766 1.30 0.94 26.52
C GLN A 766 -0.17 0.59 26.23
N TRP A 767 -0.59 -0.67 26.44
CA TRP A 767 -1.98 -1.08 26.21
C TRP A 767 -2.97 -0.30 27.08
N SER A 768 -2.69 -0.19 28.38
CA SER A 768 -3.55 0.53 29.33
C SER A 768 -3.75 2.00 28.92
N ARG A 769 -2.73 2.61 28.33
CA ARG A 769 -2.76 3.99 27.87
C ARG A 769 -3.53 4.17 26.55
N LEU A 770 -3.34 3.24 25.60
CA LEU A 770 -3.80 3.43 24.23
C LEU A 770 -5.08 2.67 23.88
N LEU A 771 -5.39 1.59 24.61
CA LEU A 771 -6.48 0.65 24.31
C LEU A 771 -7.35 0.29 25.53
N SER A 772 -7.22 0.97 26.68
CA SER A 772 -8.07 0.69 27.86
C SER A 772 -9.57 0.84 27.61
N GLU A 773 -9.97 1.84 26.81
CA GLU A 773 -11.36 2.06 26.41
C GLU A 773 -11.79 1.24 25.18
N SER A 774 -10.91 0.38 24.67
CA SER A 774 -11.27 -0.51 23.56
C SER A 774 -12.36 -1.49 24.02
N PRO A 775 -13.44 -1.68 23.22
CA PRO A 775 -14.42 -2.73 23.49
C PRO A 775 -13.83 -4.13 23.26
N VAL A 776 -12.60 -4.21 22.76
CA VAL A 776 -11.82 -5.44 22.63
C VAL A 776 -10.65 -5.40 23.60
N GLN A 777 -10.61 -6.34 24.54
CA GLN A 777 -9.51 -6.52 25.48
C GLN A 777 -8.89 -7.91 25.25
N VAL A 778 -7.59 -7.95 25.00
CA VAL A 778 -6.82 -9.19 24.88
C VAL A 778 -5.96 -9.31 26.12
N ARG A 779 -6.05 -10.44 26.80
CA ARG A 779 -5.29 -10.78 28.00
C ARG A 779 -4.76 -12.20 27.90
N THR A 780 -3.88 -12.57 28.81
CA THR A 780 -3.43 -13.95 28.93
C THR A 780 -4.63 -14.87 29.18
N GLY A 781 -4.81 -15.86 28.30
CA GLY A 781 -5.87 -16.87 28.35
C GLY A 781 -7.26 -16.43 27.86
N GLN A 782 -7.48 -15.17 27.45
CA GLN A 782 -8.82 -14.71 27.04
C GLN A 782 -8.82 -13.46 26.14
N VAL A 783 -9.81 -13.40 25.24
CA VAL A 783 -10.22 -12.17 24.53
C VAL A 783 -11.65 -11.82 24.93
N ILE A 784 -11.93 -10.55 25.19
CA ILE A 784 -13.30 -10.04 25.35
C ILE A 784 -13.60 -9.12 24.16
N VAL A 785 -14.69 -9.36 23.43
CA VAL A 785 -15.14 -8.52 22.31
C VAL A 785 -16.57 -8.04 22.59
N GLY A 786 -16.74 -6.75 22.84
CA GLY A 786 -18.07 -6.16 23.07
C GLY A 786 -18.80 -6.78 24.27
N GLY A 787 -18.07 -7.24 25.29
CA GLY A 787 -18.61 -7.95 26.45
C GLY A 787 -18.75 -9.46 26.28
N ARG A 788 -18.54 -10.01 25.07
CA ARG A 788 -18.51 -11.46 24.84
C ARG A 788 -17.11 -12.02 25.12
N PRO A 789 -16.94 -12.92 26.10
CA PRO A 789 -15.67 -13.58 26.35
C PRO A 789 -15.43 -14.75 25.38
N GLU A 790 -14.19 -14.89 24.93
CA GLU A 790 -13.65 -16.06 24.22
C GLU A 790 -12.39 -16.50 24.96
N ALA A 791 -12.46 -17.65 25.63
CA ALA A 791 -11.37 -18.18 26.43
C ALA A 791 -10.48 -19.14 25.61
N GLY A 792 -9.19 -19.15 25.92
CA GLY A 792 -8.19 -20.00 25.27
C GLY A 792 -6.82 -19.36 25.36
N ALA A 793 -5.77 -20.18 25.52
CA ALA A 793 -4.39 -19.70 25.54
C ALA A 793 -3.82 -19.48 24.12
N GLU A 794 -4.44 -20.08 23.10
CA GLU A 794 -3.94 -20.14 21.72
C GLU A 794 -4.72 -19.22 20.75
N LEU A 795 -5.40 -18.19 21.26
CA LEU A 795 -6.11 -17.23 20.42
C LEU A 795 -5.16 -16.13 19.93
N ALA A 796 -5.31 -15.78 18.66
CA ALA A 796 -4.64 -14.69 17.99
C ALA A 796 -5.65 -13.59 17.66
N CYS A 797 -5.26 -12.33 17.81
CA CYS A 797 -6.15 -11.19 17.60
C CYS A 797 -5.43 -10.04 16.89
N LEU A 798 -6.03 -9.58 15.78
CA LEU A 798 -5.74 -8.29 15.18
C LEU A 798 -6.90 -7.34 15.46
N LEU A 799 -6.61 -6.12 15.89
CA LEU A 799 -7.63 -5.07 16.06
C LEU A 799 -7.09 -3.69 15.72
N VAL A 800 -7.95 -2.78 15.26
CA VAL A 800 -7.63 -1.35 15.07
C VAL A 800 -8.66 -0.44 15.72
N ARG A 801 -8.18 0.63 16.37
CA ARG A 801 -8.95 1.60 17.15
C ARG A 801 -8.52 3.03 16.84
N PRO A 802 -9.37 4.04 17.08
CA PRO A 802 -8.93 5.42 17.05
C PRO A 802 -7.93 5.65 18.18
N ARG A 803 -6.84 6.37 17.89
CA ARG A 803 -5.88 6.76 18.93
C ARG A 803 -6.50 7.82 19.86
N PRO A 804 -6.46 7.62 21.19
CA PRO A 804 -6.87 8.65 22.14
C PRO A 804 -6.16 9.98 21.88
N GLY A 805 -6.88 11.10 21.99
CA GLY A 805 -6.33 12.44 21.76
C GLY A 805 -6.09 12.82 20.28
N SER A 806 -6.39 11.94 19.32
CA SER A 806 -6.12 12.20 17.89
C SER A 806 -7.38 12.14 17.01
N PRO A 807 -7.65 13.16 16.17
CA PRO A 807 -8.72 13.11 15.19
C PRO A 807 -8.38 12.24 13.97
N THR A 808 -7.11 11.86 13.77
CA THR A 808 -6.63 11.26 12.52
C THR A 808 -5.84 9.97 12.72
N ALA A 809 -5.24 9.75 13.88
CA ALA A 809 -4.40 8.59 14.12
C ALA A 809 -5.19 7.37 14.62
N LEU A 810 -4.58 6.21 14.42
CA LEU A 810 -5.06 4.88 14.79
C LEU A 810 -4.07 4.18 15.70
N VAL A 811 -4.59 3.27 16.54
CA VAL A 811 -3.81 2.28 17.29
C VAL A 811 -4.28 0.91 16.84
N GLY A 812 -3.36 0.10 16.35
CA GLY A 812 -3.56 -1.31 16.06
C GLY A 812 -2.92 -2.20 17.13
N ALA A 813 -3.33 -3.46 17.20
CA ALA A 813 -2.61 -4.49 17.96
C ALA A 813 -2.44 -5.76 17.12
N VAL A 814 -1.24 -6.33 17.15
CA VAL A 814 -0.92 -7.71 16.77
C VAL A 814 -0.74 -8.46 18.08
N SER A 815 -1.74 -9.24 18.46
CA SER A 815 -1.88 -9.74 19.82
C SER A 815 -2.17 -11.24 19.85
N GLY A 816 -1.93 -11.85 21.00
CA GLY A 816 -2.37 -13.20 21.32
C GLY A 816 -2.62 -13.37 22.82
N THR A 817 -3.38 -14.40 23.17
CA THR A 817 -3.70 -14.77 24.56
C THR A 817 -2.60 -15.61 25.23
N GLY A 818 -1.52 -15.89 24.50
CA GLY A 818 -0.35 -16.66 24.92
C GLY A 818 0.58 -16.83 23.73
N VAL A 819 1.80 -17.32 23.97
CA VAL A 819 2.87 -17.35 22.95
C VAL A 819 2.49 -18.11 21.66
N VAL A 820 1.71 -19.18 21.76
CA VAL A 820 1.23 -19.95 20.59
C VAL A 820 0.28 -19.10 19.73
N GLY A 821 -0.70 -18.43 20.35
CA GLY A 821 -1.60 -17.51 19.64
C GLY A 821 -0.86 -16.30 19.07
N MET A 822 0.17 -15.82 19.76
CA MET A 822 1.04 -14.75 19.28
C MET A 822 1.81 -15.18 18.01
N ARG A 823 2.50 -16.34 18.04
CA ARG A 823 3.23 -16.90 16.88
C ARG A 823 2.33 -17.22 15.69
N ALA A 824 1.05 -17.55 15.91
CA ALA A 824 0.09 -17.73 14.83
C ALA A 824 -0.13 -16.46 13.96
N THR A 825 0.34 -15.29 14.42
CA THR A 825 0.30 -14.05 13.64
C THR A 825 1.50 -13.85 12.71
N ASP A 826 2.56 -14.67 12.83
CA ASP A 826 3.85 -14.48 12.15
C ASP A 826 3.72 -14.48 10.62
N ARG A 827 2.76 -15.24 10.07
CA ARG A 827 2.54 -15.36 8.63
C ARG A 827 1.31 -14.63 8.10
N LEU A 828 0.77 -13.67 8.86
CA LEU A 828 -0.34 -12.86 8.36
C LEU A 828 0.10 -12.01 7.16
N PRO A 829 -0.63 -12.02 6.04
CA PRO A 829 -0.26 -11.34 4.80
C PRO A 829 -0.56 -9.82 4.85
N LEU A 830 0.03 -9.10 5.82
CA LEU A 830 -0.20 -7.66 6.05
C LEU A 830 0.24 -6.79 4.87
N PHE A 831 1.22 -7.26 4.09
CA PHE A 831 1.86 -6.52 3.00
C PHE A 831 1.71 -7.23 1.65
N VAL A 832 0.63 -8.01 1.48
CA VAL A 832 0.34 -8.69 0.22
C VAL A 832 -0.84 -7.99 -0.46
N SER A 833 -0.62 -7.51 -1.69
CA SER A 833 -1.69 -6.96 -2.53
C SER A 833 -2.76 -8.01 -2.77
N GLY A 834 -4.03 -7.60 -2.85
CA GLY A 834 -5.12 -8.56 -2.97
C GLY A 834 -5.63 -9.11 -1.63
N VAL A 835 -5.03 -8.75 -0.49
CA VAL A 835 -5.54 -9.13 0.85
C VAL A 835 -5.95 -7.90 1.66
N ARG A 836 -7.18 -7.94 2.20
CA ARG A 836 -7.73 -6.91 3.09
C ARG A 836 -8.17 -7.56 4.40
N LEU A 837 -8.05 -6.80 5.47
CA LEU A 837 -8.36 -7.24 6.83
C LEU A 837 -9.41 -6.30 7.44
N PRO A 838 -10.43 -6.85 8.13
CA PRO A 838 -11.45 -6.06 8.81
C PRO A 838 -10.85 -5.29 10.01
N ASP A 839 -11.67 -4.54 10.76
CA ASP A 839 -11.16 -3.82 11.94
C ASP A 839 -10.75 -4.77 13.07
N LEU A 840 -11.39 -5.93 13.17
CA LEU A 840 -11.12 -6.99 14.14
C LEU A 840 -11.06 -8.35 13.42
N LEU A 841 -10.02 -9.12 13.68
CA LEU A 841 -9.91 -10.53 13.32
C LEU A 841 -9.44 -11.33 14.53
N LEU A 842 -10.26 -12.26 15.01
CA LEU A 842 -9.98 -13.17 16.12
C LEU A 842 -9.99 -14.61 15.60
N PHE A 843 -8.90 -15.34 15.78
CA PHE A 843 -8.76 -16.71 15.28
C PHE A 843 -7.95 -17.58 16.23
N ASP A 844 -8.10 -18.88 16.10
CA ASP A 844 -7.35 -19.90 16.84
C ASP A 844 -6.03 -20.22 16.13
N ALA A 845 -4.96 -20.57 16.86
CA ALA A 845 -3.67 -20.95 16.28
C ALA A 845 -3.77 -22.13 15.30
N ASP A 846 -4.80 -22.98 15.44
CA ASP A 846 -5.11 -24.02 14.48
C ASP A 846 -5.41 -23.50 13.05
N ALA A 847 -5.62 -22.20 12.86
CA ALA A 847 -5.68 -21.57 11.55
C ALA A 847 -4.47 -21.91 10.67
N ALA A 848 -3.29 -22.13 11.25
CA ALA A 848 -2.11 -22.55 10.49
C ALA A 848 -2.29 -23.92 9.79
N THR A 849 -3.24 -24.75 10.22
CA THR A 849 -3.55 -26.05 9.59
C THR A 849 -4.96 -26.12 8.97
N ARG A 850 -5.90 -25.31 9.47
CA ARG A 850 -7.33 -25.35 9.10
C ARG A 850 -7.84 -24.06 8.43
N GLY A 851 -6.99 -23.04 8.32
CA GLY A 851 -7.26 -21.80 7.59
C GLY A 851 -8.40 -20.99 8.19
N VAL A 852 -9.21 -20.37 7.32
CA VAL A 852 -10.31 -19.46 7.70
C VAL A 852 -11.39 -20.09 8.58
N ARG A 853 -11.47 -21.43 8.66
CA ARG A 853 -12.42 -22.15 9.52
C ARG A 853 -12.18 -21.91 11.02
N GLU A 854 -10.97 -21.49 11.37
CA GLU A 854 -10.57 -21.20 12.75
C GLU A 854 -10.73 -19.74 13.16
N ILE A 855 -11.29 -18.90 12.29
CA ILE A 855 -11.72 -17.57 12.67
C ILE A 855 -12.91 -17.68 13.61
N ARG A 856 -12.76 -17.17 14.84
CA ARG A 856 -13.81 -17.11 15.86
C ARG A 856 -14.73 -15.91 15.63
N ALA A 857 -14.14 -14.78 15.28
CA ALA A 857 -14.87 -13.55 14.99
C ALA A 857 -14.12 -12.68 13.99
N ALA A 858 -14.85 -11.98 13.14
CA ALA A 858 -14.33 -10.94 12.27
C ALA A 858 -15.34 -9.79 12.20
N GLY A 859 -14.89 -8.54 12.05
CA GLY A 859 -15.85 -7.44 11.93
C GLY A 859 -15.29 -6.04 11.82
N TRP A 860 -16.20 -5.12 11.49
CA TRP A 860 -15.97 -3.68 11.56
C TRP A 860 -16.74 -3.09 12.72
N PHE A 861 -16.09 -2.23 13.49
CA PHE A 861 -16.79 -1.43 14.49
C PHE A 861 -17.79 -0.48 13.82
N GLY A 862 -18.84 -0.09 14.53
CA GLY A 862 -19.78 0.90 14.01
C GLY A 862 -19.18 2.30 13.92
N LEU A 863 -20.00 3.28 13.54
CA LEU A 863 -19.59 4.67 13.37
C LEU A 863 -19.00 5.29 14.65
N ASP A 864 -19.55 4.94 15.80
CA ASP A 864 -19.09 5.33 17.13
C ASP A 864 -17.94 4.46 17.66
N TRP A 865 -17.43 3.54 16.81
CA TRP A 865 -16.44 2.54 17.16
C TRP A 865 -16.90 1.51 18.21
N SER A 866 -18.20 1.30 18.43
CA SER A 866 -18.65 0.22 19.32
C SER A 866 -18.89 -1.10 18.55
N VAL A 867 -18.97 -2.21 19.29
CA VAL A 867 -19.31 -3.53 18.75
C VAL A 867 -20.81 -3.63 18.43
N PRO A 868 -21.74 -3.19 19.30
CA PRO A 868 -23.18 -3.33 19.06
C PRO A 868 -23.70 -2.59 17.82
N SER A 869 -23.10 -1.45 17.48
CA SER A 869 -23.43 -0.68 16.27
C SER A 869 -22.65 -1.12 15.02
N GLY A 870 -21.77 -2.11 15.16
CA GLY A 870 -20.89 -2.59 14.10
C GLY A 870 -21.39 -3.83 13.37
N ARG A 871 -20.66 -4.23 12.33
CA ARG A 871 -20.91 -5.43 11.54
C ARG A 871 -19.92 -6.51 11.96
N PHE A 872 -20.38 -7.50 12.73
CA PHE A 872 -19.56 -8.61 13.21
C PHE A 872 -20.14 -9.96 12.81
N ALA A 873 -19.28 -10.83 12.30
CA ALA A 873 -19.57 -12.23 12.07
C ALA A 873 -18.86 -13.07 13.13
N TRP A 874 -19.58 -14.01 13.70
CA TRP A 874 -19.08 -14.98 14.67
C TRP A 874 -19.16 -16.36 14.04
N ARG A 875 -18.18 -17.22 14.36
CA ARG A 875 -18.24 -18.62 13.96
C ARG A 875 -19.49 -19.27 14.55
N GLU A 876 -20.25 -19.94 13.71
CA GLU A 876 -21.31 -20.82 14.17
C GLU A 876 -20.64 -22.03 14.84
N THR A 877 -20.58 -22.02 16.16
CA THR A 877 -20.41 -23.28 16.90
C THR A 877 -21.69 -24.06 16.69
N ALA A 878 -21.62 -25.21 16.00
CA ALA A 878 -22.72 -26.16 15.99
C ALA A 878 -23.17 -26.37 17.44
N LEU A 879 -24.41 -25.96 17.73
CA LEU A 879 -25.06 -26.13 19.03
C LEU A 879 -25.23 -27.61 19.36
#